data_AF-A0AB34G7I1-F1
#
_entry.id   AF-A0AB34G7I1-F1
#
_cell.length_a   1.000
_cell.length_b   1.000
_cell.length_c   1.000
_cell.angle_alpha   90.00
_cell.angle_beta   90.00
_cell.angle_gamma   90.00
#
_symmetry.space_group_name_H-M   'P 1'
#
loop_
_entity.id
_entity.type
_entity.pdbx_description
1 polymer ?
#
loop_
_entity_poly.entity_id
_entity_poly.type
_entity_poly.pdbx_seq_one_letter_code
_entity_poly.pdbx_strand_id
1 'polypeptide(L)'
;MTRAVAAEDGGALARERDGASRADAPALGAGLAEPDDECHFAVESEHGFSLAFVVADAESMMESQQREPGEPKATTNPNPDYDLSQPIDSSVGLRQGLTSYGDAHFSLFLRKVFIKALGYSDDALSRPIVGIINTNSGFNPCHANVPQLIDAVKRGVQLAGGLAVDFPTISLHESFASPTSMFLRNLMSMDTEEMIRAQPCDVVVAIGGCDKTVPAQLMGGLSANKPLLPLLTGPMMPGSHRGERIGACTDCRSNWARFRAGTLDIEDISAINDELAPTAGTCGVMGTASTMACVLAALGLIPLAAGASAPAVSAARLRVAEETGRNAVRMCRDVEAWRPQRVLTTESFLNAITVLQAIGGSTNAAVHMMAIVGRHPDVAGTITLDTIDVIGRHTPLLLKPLLQLGAMTYTGRTLGEELALQSPIPVPRHLSCIQPFSEPLYPASSLVVLKGNLAPGGSVMKASASKDRRLLCHSGRAVVFTDSGDLARRIDDPELDVDPDSVLVLQNIGPVGNPGMPEAGLIPIPRKLAETGVLDMLRISDGRMSGTAGGTIALHISPESADPTSVLGIVRDGDVIVCDVEKRLLHVDISYDEIVRRRQERRAGLRPDMHWWARERTRGYRGLYMRSVNQAQYGADFDFLTAAGPS
;
A
#
# COMPACT_ATOMS: atom_id res chain seq x y z
N MET A 1 22.95 -42.80 18.07
CA MET A 1 22.09 -42.59 19.25
C MET A 1 20.69 -42.31 18.69
N THR A 2 19.84 -43.25 18.26
CA THR A 2 19.34 -44.52 18.81
C THR A 2 18.66 -44.40 20.17
N ARG A 3 17.32 -44.25 20.16
CA ARG A 3 16.26 -45.02 20.89
C ARG A 3 14.94 -44.23 20.87
N ALA A 4 13.88 -44.74 20.22
CA ALA A 4 12.89 -45.75 20.66
C ALA A 4 11.65 -45.05 21.28
N VAL A 5 10.50 -44.99 20.59
CA VAL A 5 9.39 -45.99 20.53
C VAL A 5 8.66 -46.16 21.87
N ALA A 6 7.37 -45.79 21.89
CA ALA A 6 6.29 -46.56 22.53
C ALA A 6 4.92 -46.08 21.99
N ALA A 7 4.06 -47.06 21.70
CA ALA A 7 2.69 -46.96 21.20
C ALA A 7 1.71 -47.47 22.27
N GLU A 8 0.45 -47.70 21.86
CA GLU A 8 -0.72 -48.28 22.58
C GLU A 8 -1.52 -47.27 23.42
N ASP A 9 -2.85 -47.27 23.50
CA ASP A 9 -3.97 -48.07 22.95
C ASP A 9 -5.24 -47.20 23.13
N GLY A 10 -6.26 -47.20 22.28
CA GLY A 10 -7.35 -48.19 22.29
C GLY A 10 -8.57 -47.69 23.09
N GLY A 11 -9.73 -47.51 22.43
CA GLY A 11 -10.99 -47.23 23.15
C GLY A 11 -12.12 -46.67 22.31
N ALA A 12 -12.73 -47.52 21.47
CA ALA A 12 -14.04 -47.28 20.89
C ALA A 12 -15.14 -47.40 21.96
N LEU A 13 -16.22 -46.61 21.83
CA LEU A 13 -17.57 -47.02 22.25
C LEU A 13 -18.62 -46.12 21.57
N ALA A 14 -19.27 -46.68 20.56
CA ALA A 14 -20.56 -46.23 20.06
C ALA A 14 -21.67 -46.62 21.05
N ARG A 15 -22.76 -45.83 21.11
CA ARG A 15 -24.11 -46.34 21.36
C ARG A 15 -25.18 -45.34 20.89
N GLU A 16 -25.93 -45.81 19.90
CA GLU A 16 -27.26 -45.38 19.49
C GLU A 16 -28.30 -45.54 20.62
N ARG A 17 -29.39 -44.75 20.53
CA ARG A 17 -30.82 -45.16 20.55
C ARG A 17 -31.67 -43.90 20.76
N ASP A 18 -32.42 -43.49 19.74
CA ASP A 18 -33.80 -43.89 19.41
C ASP A 18 -34.88 -43.12 20.18
N GLY A 19 -35.73 -42.41 19.42
CA GLY A 19 -37.16 -42.71 19.42
C GLY A 19 -38.15 -41.66 19.97
N ALA A 20 -39.06 -41.24 19.06
CA ALA A 20 -40.47 -40.87 19.27
C ALA A 20 -40.77 -39.48 19.92
N SER A 21 -41.80 -38.69 19.56
CA SER A 21 -42.97 -38.84 18.67
C SER A 21 -43.72 -37.49 18.52
N ARG A 22 -44.37 -37.29 17.35
CA ARG A 22 -45.72 -36.72 17.06
C ARG A 22 -46.28 -35.52 17.86
N ALA A 23 -46.71 -34.45 17.15
CA ALA A 23 -48.12 -34.00 16.93
C ALA A 23 -48.28 -32.59 17.56
N ASP A 24 -49.04 -31.59 17.12
CA ASP A 24 -50.12 -31.42 16.15
C ASP A 24 -50.17 -29.94 15.70
N ALA A 25 -50.73 -29.66 14.53
CA ALA A 25 -51.28 -28.36 14.13
C ALA A 25 -52.73 -28.21 14.65
N PRO A 26 -53.31 -27.00 14.63
CA PRO A 26 -54.26 -26.76 13.53
C PRO A 26 -54.28 -25.32 12.97
N ALA A 27 -54.87 -25.23 11.79
CA ALA A 27 -55.17 -24.04 10.99
C ALA A 27 -56.59 -23.48 11.27
N LEU A 28 -56.90 -22.38 10.55
CA LEU A 28 -58.20 -21.72 10.23
C LEU A 28 -58.27 -20.28 10.78
N GLY A 29 -58.65 -19.24 10.03
CA GLY A 29 -59.26 -19.14 8.71
C GLY A 29 -59.32 -17.68 8.21
N ALA A 30 -59.65 -17.52 6.93
CA ALA A 30 -59.75 -16.27 6.18
C ALA A 30 -61.12 -15.61 6.27
N GLY A 31 -61.21 -14.30 5.94
CA GLY A 31 -62.46 -13.68 5.47
C GLY A 31 -62.63 -12.17 5.67
N LEU A 32 -62.15 -11.39 4.69
CA LEU A 32 -62.79 -10.23 4.01
C LEU A 32 -63.58 -9.16 4.78
N ALA A 33 -63.16 -7.89 4.63
CA ALA A 33 -64.00 -6.76 4.15
C ALA A 33 -63.15 -5.46 4.02
N GLU A 34 -63.13 -4.85 2.83
CA GLU A 34 -62.81 -3.42 2.61
C GLU A 34 -64.06 -2.55 2.94
N PRO A 35 -63.99 -1.21 3.03
CA PRO A 35 -63.79 -0.36 1.83
C PRO A 35 -62.88 0.88 2.04
N ASP A 36 -62.53 1.42 0.87
CA ASP A 36 -62.08 2.76 0.51
C ASP A 36 -62.53 3.93 1.42
N ASP A 37 -61.68 4.94 1.59
CA ASP A 37 -62.03 6.29 1.10
C ASP A 37 -60.86 7.28 1.08
N GLU A 38 -60.94 8.14 0.07
CA GLU A 38 -59.97 9.09 -0.44
C GLU A 38 -59.64 10.26 0.51
N CYS A 39 -58.38 10.69 0.51
CA CYS A 39 -57.93 11.95 1.09
C CYS A 39 -57.71 13.00 -0.01
N HIS A 40 -58.56 14.03 -0.08
CA HIS A 40 -58.20 15.30 -0.73
C HIS A 40 -58.82 16.54 -0.04
N PHE A 41 -57.91 17.44 0.35
CA PHE A 41 -57.94 18.92 0.31
C PHE A 41 -59.12 19.72 0.90
N ALA A 42 -58.84 20.53 1.94
CA ALA A 42 -58.53 21.98 1.84
C ALA A 42 -59.13 22.88 2.95
N VAL A 43 -58.22 23.60 3.63
CA VAL A 43 -58.21 25.06 3.89
C VAL A 43 -58.83 25.64 5.18
N GLU A 44 -58.13 26.71 5.63
CA GLU A 44 -58.37 27.73 6.69
C GLU A 44 -58.02 27.33 8.13
N SER A 45 -56.84 27.68 8.67
CA SER A 45 -56.18 28.99 8.95
C SER A 45 -56.68 29.66 10.23
N GLU A 46 -55.78 29.72 11.22
CA GLU A 46 -55.36 30.89 11.99
C GLU A 46 -54.60 30.37 13.21
N HIS A 47 -53.57 31.09 13.66
CA HIS A 47 -53.06 31.23 15.03
C HIS A 47 -51.60 31.68 14.95
N GLY A 48 -51.42 33.00 14.85
CA GLY A 48 -50.17 33.65 15.19
C GLY A 48 -50.03 33.73 16.71
N PHE A 49 -48.81 33.57 17.21
CA PHE A 49 -48.46 34.05 18.55
C PHE A 49 -47.16 34.84 18.50
N SER A 50 -47.27 36.04 19.06
CA SER A 50 -46.35 37.17 19.05
C SER A 50 -45.25 37.01 20.10
N LEU A 51 -44.05 37.50 19.73
CA LEU A 51 -42.95 37.84 20.64
C LEU A 51 -43.43 38.84 21.70
N ALA A 52 -43.15 38.58 22.97
CA ALA A 52 -43.30 39.54 24.06
C ALA A 52 -41.91 40.01 24.54
N PHE A 53 -41.62 41.29 24.28
CA PHE A 53 -40.61 42.09 24.96
C PHE A 53 -41.15 42.51 26.32
N VAL A 54 -40.35 42.40 27.39
CA VAL A 54 -40.55 43.16 28.63
C VAL A 54 -39.21 43.76 29.04
N VAL A 55 -39.21 45.09 29.07
CA VAL A 55 -38.20 45.98 29.66
C VAL A 55 -38.43 46.00 31.18
N ALA A 56 -37.40 45.79 31.99
CA ALA A 56 -37.42 46.14 33.41
C ALA A 56 -36.00 46.50 33.92
N ASP A 57 -35.86 47.79 34.20
CA ASP A 57 -35.09 48.47 35.25
C ASP A 57 -33.59 48.21 35.45
N ALA A 58 -32.82 49.16 34.91
CA ALA A 58 -31.49 49.53 35.35
C ALA A 58 -31.59 50.64 36.41
N GLU A 59 -31.90 50.30 37.66
CA GLU A 59 -31.79 51.24 38.81
C GLU A 59 -31.77 50.48 40.15
N SER A 60 -30.74 49.65 40.36
CA SER A 60 -30.37 49.20 41.71
C SER A 60 -28.86 48.98 41.84
N MET A 61 -28.08 49.95 41.34
CA MET A 61 -26.68 50.09 41.70
C MET A 61 -26.55 51.11 42.83
N MET A 62 -25.66 50.79 43.78
CA MET A 62 -25.30 51.52 45.00
C MET A 62 -26.17 51.23 46.23
N GLU A 63 -25.81 50.21 47.01
CA GLU A 63 -25.25 50.46 48.35
C GLU A 63 -24.67 49.19 49.03
N SER A 64 -23.45 49.36 49.53
CA SER A 64 -22.85 48.66 50.69
C SER A 64 -22.64 47.14 50.62
N GLN A 65 -21.42 46.70 50.28
CA GLN A 65 -20.62 45.84 51.17
C GLN A 65 -19.14 46.18 50.98
N GLN A 66 -18.58 46.90 51.95
CA GLN A 66 -17.15 46.94 52.19
C GLN A 66 -16.67 45.53 52.56
N ARG A 67 -15.67 45.00 51.84
CA ARG A 67 -14.90 43.83 52.25
C ARG A 67 -13.41 44.15 52.13
N GLU A 68 -12.67 43.77 53.16
CA GLU A 68 -11.24 44.03 53.34
C GLU A 68 -10.36 43.40 52.24
N PRO A 69 -9.21 44.01 51.89
CA PRO A 69 -8.25 43.44 50.97
C PRO A 69 -7.27 42.53 51.75
N GLY A 70 -7.45 41.21 51.70
CA GLY A 70 -6.50 40.34 52.41
C GLY A 70 -6.66 38.82 52.39
N GLU A 71 -7.77 38.24 51.92
CA GLU A 71 -7.89 36.77 51.85
C GLU A 71 -7.68 36.26 50.41
N PRO A 72 -6.69 35.39 50.15
CA PRO A 72 -6.64 34.69 48.89
C PRO A 72 -7.89 33.82 48.80
N LYS A 73 -8.77 34.11 47.84
CA LYS A 73 -9.80 33.17 47.42
C LYS A 73 -9.08 31.84 47.17
N ALA A 74 -9.44 30.79 47.88
CA ALA A 74 -9.10 29.44 47.49
C ALA A 74 -9.76 29.18 46.13
N THR A 75 -9.06 29.56 45.07
CA THR A 75 -9.45 29.27 43.70
C THR A 75 -9.23 27.78 43.52
N THR A 76 -10.29 26.99 43.69
CA THR A 76 -10.36 25.67 43.10
C THR A 76 -10.23 25.89 41.60
N ASN A 77 -9.01 25.85 41.07
CA ASN A 77 -8.77 26.08 39.66
C ASN A 77 -9.44 24.93 38.90
N PRO A 78 -10.54 25.15 38.17
CA PRO A 78 -11.28 24.06 37.54
C PRO A 78 -10.51 23.49 36.33
N ASN A 79 -9.40 24.12 35.93
CA ASN A 79 -8.62 23.71 34.78
C ASN A 79 -7.16 23.41 35.18
N PRO A 80 -6.76 22.11 35.21
CA PRO A 80 -5.42 21.71 35.63
C PRO A 80 -4.30 22.21 34.70
N ASP A 81 -4.61 22.59 33.45
CA ASP A 81 -3.62 23.13 32.51
C ASP A 81 -2.93 24.41 33.02
N TYR A 82 -3.58 25.14 33.93
CA TYR A 82 -3.09 26.40 34.50
C TYR A 82 -2.59 26.27 35.94
N ASP A 83 -2.55 25.06 36.50
CA ASP A 83 -1.95 24.83 37.81
C ASP A 83 -0.42 24.71 37.67
N LEU A 84 0.28 25.83 37.87
CA LEU A 84 1.75 25.90 37.78
C LEU A 84 2.47 25.07 38.86
N SER A 85 1.75 24.54 39.85
CA SER A 85 2.33 23.66 40.86
C SER A 85 2.47 22.21 40.37
N GLN A 86 1.78 21.85 39.28
CA GLN A 86 1.83 20.52 38.69
C GLN A 86 2.42 20.54 37.28
N PRO A 87 3.34 19.63 36.94
CA PRO A 87 3.84 19.55 35.58
C PRO A 87 2.74 19.12 34.61
N ILE A 88 2.79 19.62 33.37
CA ILE A 88 1.90 19.16 32.30
C ILE A 88 2.24 17.72 31.92
N ASP A 89 1.26 16.82 32.04
CA ASP A 89 1.36 15.46 31.51
C ASP A 89 1.32 15.49 29.97
N SER A 90 2.44 15.13 29.34
CA SER A 90 2.68 15.19 27.89
C SER A 90 2.28 13.90 27.15
N SER A 91 1.44 13.06 27.74
CA SER A 91 1.18 11.72 27.19
C SER A 91 0.00 11.61 26.23
N VAL A 92 -0.98 12.55 26.24
CA VAL A 92 -2.22 12.42 25.43
C VAL A 92 -2.66 13.74 24.78
N GLY A 93 -3.13 13.63 23.53
CA GLY A 93 -3.76 14.71 22.79
C GLY A 93 -2.90 15.97 22.71
N LEU A 94 -3.53 17.13 22.91
CA LEU A 94 -2.90 18.44 22.71
C LEU A 94 -1.64 18.68 23.56
N ARG A 95 -1.48 17.92 24.64
CA ARG A 95 -0.36 18.05 25.59
C ARG A 95 0.89 17.30 25.15
N GLN A 96 0.78 16.40 24.16
CA GLN A 96 1.93 15.69 23.62
C GLN A 96 2.91 16.59 22.88
N GLY A 97 4.21 16.34 23.09
CA GLY A 97 5.27 16.91 22.26
C GLY A 97 5.18 18.44 22.17
N LEU A 98 5.11 19.11 23.32
CA LEU A 98 5.02 20.57 23.37
C LEU A 98 6.24 21.20 22.71
N THR A 99 6.00 22.27 21.95
CA THR A 99 7.08 23.09 21.38
C THR A 99 7.94 23.63 22.51
N SER A 100 9.26 23.49 22.41
CA SER A 100 10.16 23.90 23.49
C SER A 100 10.34 25.43 23.54
N TYR A 101 9.48 26.11 24.30
CA TYR A 101 9.68 27.52 24.69
C TYR A 101 10.37 27.70 26.06
N GLY A 102 10.84 26.60 26.67
CA GLY A 102 11.43 26.59 28.01
C GLY A 102 10.42 26.56 29.16
N ASP A 103 9.12 26.67 28.86
CA ASP A 103 8.01 26.59 29.81
C ASP A 103 6.88 25.75 29.19
N ALA A 104 6.58 24.60 29.80
CA ALA A 104 5.55 23.68 29.31
C ALA A 104 4.12 24.25 29.43
N HIS A 105 3.82 25.00 30.49
CA HIS A 105 2.51 25.64 30.66
C HIS A 105 2.32 26.74 29.61
N PHE A 106 3.35 27.56 29.38
CA PHE A 106 3.30 28.56 28.31
C PHE A 106 3.17 27.91 26.92
N SER A 107 3.88 26.80 26.69
CA SER A 107 3.81 26.08 25.42
C SER A 107 2.41 25.52 25.14
N LEU A 108 1.77 24.95 26.16
CA LEU A 108 0.39 24.48 26.08
C LEU A 108 -0.59 25.66 25.92
N PHE A 109 -0.41 26.73 26.70
CA PHE A 109 -1.21 27.95 26.58
C PHE A 109 -1.17 28.51 25.16
N LEU A 110 0.02 28.69 24.59
CA LEU A 110 0.20 29.22 23.25
C LEU A 110 -0.45 28.33 22.19
N ARG A 111 -0.27 27.00 22.29
CA ARG A 111 -0.91 26.02 21.41
C ARG A 111 -2.45 26.12 21.49
N LYS A 112 -3.02 26.24 22.70
CA LYS A 112 -4.46 26.43 22.92
C LYS A 112 -4.95 27.75 22.33
N VAL A 113 -4.20 28.84 22.44
CA VAL A 113 -4.56 30.13 21.83
C VAL A 113 -4.74 29.99 20.32
N PHE A 114 -3.77 29.40 19.63
CA PHE A 114 -3.83 29.28 18.16
C PHE A 114 -4.90 28.30 17.68
N ILE A 115 -5.07 27.15 18.33
CA ILE A 115 -6.10 26.20 17.90
C ILE A 115 -7.51 26.70 18.19
N LYS A 116 -7.71 27.51 19.25
CA LYS A 116 -9.00 28.16 19.54
C LYS A 116 -9.40 29.19 18.49
N ALA A 117 -8.47 29.73 17.71
CA ALA A 117 -8.80 30.58 16.56
C ALA A 117 -9.61 29.85 15.48
N LEU A 118 -9.59 28.50 15.47
CA LEU A 118 -10.44 27.66 14.62
C LEU A 118 -11.83 27.39 15.22
N GLY A 119 -12.14 27.89 16.42
CA GLY A 119 -13.43 27.73 17.08
C GLY A 119 -13.58 26.51 17.99
N TYR A 120 -12.49 25.83 18.36
CA TYR A 120 -12.54 24.68 19.28
C TYR A 120 -12.82 25.09 20.75
N SER A 121 -13.71 24.36 21.41
CA SER A 121 -13.97 24.49 22.86
C SER A 121 -12.91 23.75 23.69
N ASP A 122 -12.80 24.08 24.98
CA ASP A 122 -11.91 23.32 25.88
C ASP A 122 -12.32 21.84 26.03
N ASP A 123 -13.62 21.51 25.90
CA ASP A 123 -14.09 20.11 25.85
C ASP A 123 -13.55 19.36 24.63
N ALA A 124 -13.55 19.99 23.45
CA ALA A 124 -12.97 19.35 22.27
C ALA A 124 -11.46 19.13 22.43
N LEU A 125 -10.76 20.10 23.03
CA LEU A 125 -9.31 20.07 23.24
C LEU A 125 -8.85 19.17 24.40
N SER A 126 -9.78 18.62 25.20
CA SER A 126 -9.48 17.62 26.23
C SER A 126 -9.55 16.18 25.70
N ARG A 127 -10.13 15.97 24.51
CA ARG A 127 -10.29 14.65 23.88
C ARG A 127 -8.99 14.14 23.26
N PRO A 128 -8.84 12.81 23.10
CA PRO A 128 -7.75 12.24 22.31
C PRO A 128 -7.86 12.70 20.85
N ILE A 129 -6.71 12.94 20.23
CA ILE A 129 -6.58 13.46 18.87
C ILE A 129 -6.27 12.32 17.92
N VAL A 130 -7.18 12.10 16.97
CA VAL A 130 -6.95 11.25 15.81
C VAL A 130 -6.46 12.12 14.65
N GLY A 131 -5.20 11.94 14.29
CA GLY A 131 -4.60 12.56 13.11
C GLY A 131 -5.06 11.87 11.85
N ILE A 132 -5.42 12.62 10.80
CA ILE A 132 -5.85 12.06 9.51
C ILE A 132 -4.91 12.57 8.42
N ILE A 133 -4.10 11.67 7.86
CA ILE A 133 -3.18 12.04 6.78
C ILE A 133 -3.98 12.29 5.51
N ASN A 134 -3.92 13.52 5.01
CA ASN A 134 -4.55 13.98 3.79
C ASN A 134 -3.56 13.90 2.62
N THR A 135 -3.89 13.09 1.62
CA THR A 135 -3.11 12.89 0.39
C THR A 135 -3.85 13.39 -0.87
N ASN A 136 -4.89 14.21 -0.70
CA ASN A 136 -5.62 14.81 -1.82
C ASN A 136 -4.70 15.71 -2.66
N SER A 137 -4.82 15.65 -3.99
CA SER A 137 -4.09 16.52 -4.90
C SER A 137 -4.76 16.55 -6.28
N GLY A 138 -4.77 17.72 -6.93
CA GLY A 138 -5.23 17.85 -8.31
C GLY A 138 -4.39 17.06 -9.32
N PHE A 139 -3.14 16.72 -8.98
CA PHE A 139 -2.27 15.86 -9.78
C PHE A 139 -2.35 14.38 -9.38
N ASN A 140 -3.30 14.00 -8.52
CA ASN A 140 -3.47 12.62 -8.07
C ASN A 140 -4.93 12.14 -8.19
N PRO A 141 -5.37 11.75 -9.40
CA PRO A 141 -6.74 11.27 -9.61
C PRO A 141 -7.05 9.97 -8.85
N CYS A 142 -6.03 9.18 -8.47
CA CYS A 142 -6.21 8.00 -7.62
C CYS A 142 -6.71 8.33 -6.20
N HIS A 143 -6.59 9.60 -5.81
CA HIS A 143 -6.93 10.13 -4.49
C HIS A 143 -8.07 11.17 -4.57
N ALA A 144 -8.79 11.25 -5.69
CA ALA A 144 -9.85 12.23 -5.89
C ALA A 144 -11.01 12.11 -4.88
N ASN A 145 -11.20 10.94 -4.25
CA ASN A 145 -12.23 10.73 -3.23
C ASN A 145 -11.75 10.97 -1.78
N VAL A 146 -10.49 11.40 -1.58
CA VAL A 146 -9.93 11.63 -0.23
C VAL A 146 -10.74 12.63 0.60
N PRO A 147 -11.26 13.75 0.06
CA PRO A 147 -12.10 14.66 0.85
C PRO A 147 -13.31 13.95 1.50
N GLN A 148 -14.00 13.10 0.75
CA GLN A 148 -15.15 12.32 1.24
C GLN A 148 -14.73 11.28 2.28
N LEU A 149 -13.54 10.70 2.15
CA LEU A 149 -12.99 9.78 3.15
C LEU A 149 -12.66 10.51 4.45
N ILE A 150 -12.07 11.71 4.38
CA ILE A 150 -11.78 12.54 5.55
C ILE A 150 -13.08 12.84 6.30
N ASP A 151 -14.14 13.26 5.60
CA ASP A 151 -15.44 13.54 6.23
C ASP A 151 -16.03 12.30 6.90
N ALA A 152 -15.93 11.13 6.26
CA ALA A 152 -16.39 9.87 6.83
C ALA A 152 -15.56 9.45 8.06
N VAL A 153 -14.22 9.59 8.03
CA VAL A 153 -13.36 9.33 9.18
C VAL A 153 -13.69 10.29 10.33
N LYS A 154 -13.82 11.60 10.04
CA LYS A 154 -14.19 12.63 11.02
C LYS A 154 -15.51 12.26 11.71
N ARG A 155 -16.52 11.84 10.95
CA ARG A 155 -17.80 11.34 11.50
C ARG A 155 -17.57 10.18 12.47
N GLY A 156 -16.80 9.18 12.09
CA GLY A 156 -16.49 8.02 12.94
C GLY A 156 -15.76 8.38 14.24
N VAL A 157 -14.77 9.28 14.15
CA VAL A 157 -13.99 9.76 15.31
C VAL A 157 -14.87 10.56 16.27
N GLN A 158 -15.65 11.51 15.75
CA GLN A 158 -16.49 12.39 16.56
C GLN A 158 -17.59 11.62 17.29
N LEU A 159 -18.26 10.68 16.59
CA LEU A 159 -19.28 9.80 17.19
C LEU A 159 -18.70 8.88 18.28
N ALA A 160 -17.40 8.59 18.22
CA ALA A 160 -16.71 7.78 19.22
C ALA A 160 -16.10 8.60 20.37
N GLY A 161 -16.22 9.94 20.36
CA GLY A 161 -15.72 10.82 21.43
C GLY A 161 -14.27 11.30 21.26
N GLY A 162 -13.68 11.18 20.06
CA GLY A 162 -12.36 11.75 19.75
C GLY A 162 -12.43 13.12 19.07
N LEU A 163 -11.28 13.77 18.94
CA LEU A 163 -11.07 14.96 18.11
C LEU A 163 -10.34 14.56 16.82
N ALA A 164 -10.97 14.77 15.66
CA ALA A 164 -10.36 14.48 14.36
C ALA A 164 -9.65 15.73 13.80
N VAL A 165 -8.37 15.60 13.48
CA VAL A 165 -7.58 16.68 12.87
C VAL A 165 -6.87 16.13 11.64
N ASP A 166 -7.21 16.62 10.46
CA ASP A 166 -6.50 16.25 9.23
C ASP A 166 -5.28 17.14 8.99
N PHE A 167 -4.24 16.56 8.42
CA PHE A 167 -3.01 17.26 8.06
C PHE A 167 -2.41 16.68 6.77
N PRO A 168 -1.74 17.49 5.94
CA PRO A 168 -1.22 17.02 4.66
C PRO A 168 0.09 16.24 4.82
N THR A 169 0.30 15.30 3.90
CA THR A 169 1.64 14.81 3.51
C THR A 169 1.75 14.90 1.99
N ILE A 170 2.96 14.74 1.43
CA ILE A 170 3.12 14.80 -0.04
C ILE A 170 2.26 13.74 -0.72
N SER A 171 1.66 14.11 -1.86
CA SER A 171 0.80 13.23 -2.64
C SER A 171 1.54 12.73 -3.88
N LEU A 172 1.57 11.41 -4.07
CA LEU A 172 2.29 10.76 -5.17
C LEU A 172 1.32 10.07 -6.13
N HIS A 173 1.44 10.40 -7.42
CA HIS A 173 0.78 9.67 -8.49
C HIS A 173 1.80 9.06 -9.46
N GLU A 174 1.59 7.82 -9.89
CA GLU A 174 2.54 7.07 -10.73
C GLU A 174 2.87 7.82 -12.02
N SER A 175 1.85 8.22 -12.79
CA SER A 175 2.02 8.81 -14.12
C SER A 175 2.38 10.30 -14.13
N PHE A 176 2.28 11.00 -12.99
CA PHE A 176 2.55 12.45 -12.90
C PHE A 176 3.88 12.77 -12.20
N ALA A 177 4.55 11.77 -11.59
CA ALA A 177 5.83 11.96 -10.94
C ALA A 177 7.00 11.68 -11.90
N SER A 178 7.92 12.64 -12.01
CA SER A 178 9.16 12.52 -12.80
C SER A 178 10.39 12.57 -11.88
N PRO A 179 11.40 11.70 -12.08
CA PRO A 179 11.53 10.70 -13.15
C PRO A 179 10.63 9.46 -12.96
N THR A 180 10.19 9.19 -11.72
CA THR A 180 9.22 8.14 -11.37
C THR A 180 8.72 8.37 -9.94
N SER A 181 7.53 7.90 -9.59
CA SER A 181 6.98 7.98 -8.22
C SER A 181 7.83 7.25 -7.17
N MET A 182 8.53 6.18 -7.56
CA MET A 182 9.38 5.39 -6.66
C MET A 182 10.57 6.20 -6.14
N PHE A 183 11.06 7.15 -6.94
CA PHE A 183 12.06 8.13 -6.51
C PHE A 183 11.59 8.93 -5.29
N LEU A 184 10.28 9.24 -5.21
CA LEU A 184 9.69 10.07 -4.16
C LEU A 184 9.10 9.26 -2.99
N ARG A 185 9.04 7.92 -3.10
CA ARG A 185 8.48 7.05 -2.03
C ARG A 185 9.16 7.29 -0.69
N ASN A 186 10.49 7.35 -0.68
CA ASN A 186 11.27 7.51 0.55
C ASN A 186 11.11 8.93 1.12
N LEU A 187 10.94 9.94 0.25
CA LEU A 187 10.60 11.30 0.70
C LEU A 187 9.24 11.34 1.39
N MET A 188 8.22 10.68 0.80
CA MET A 188 6.90 10.60 1.42
C MET A 188 6.94 9.82 2.74
N SER A 189 7.79 8.80 2.83
CA SER A 189 7.99 8.05 4.07
C SER A 189 8.61 8.92 5.17
N MET A 190 9.64 9.72 4.85
CA MET A 190 10.23 10.70 5.79
C MET A 190 9.21 11.75 6.22
N ASP A 191 8.49 12.34 5.26
CA ASP A 191 7.45 13.32 5.53
C ASP A 191 6.36 12.74 6.44
N THR A 192 5.90 11.52 6.14
CA THR A 192 4.92 10.82 6.99
C THR A 192 5.46 10.56 8.40
N GLU A 193 6.69 10.08 8.52
CA GLU A 193 7.32 9.81 9.82
C GLU A 193 7.40 11.08 10.67
N GLU A 194 7.99 12.15 10.12
CA GLU A 194 8.21 13.40 10.85
C GLU A 194 6.89 14.08 11.21
N MET A 195 5.91 14.09 10.30
CA MET A 195 4.61 14.70 10.57
C MET A 195 3.84 13.94 11.67
N ILE A 196 3.93 12.61 11.74
CA ILE A 196 3.34 11.81 12.83
C ILE A 196 4.01 12.11 14.18
N ARG A 197 5.34 12.28 14.19
CA ARG A 197 6.12 12.56 15.41
C ARG A 197 5.93 13.99 15.91
N ALA A 198 5.92 14.96 15.00
CA ALA A 198 5.87 16.38 15.31
C ALA A 198 4.48 16.87 15.75
N GLN A 199 3.41 16.16 15.36
CA GLN A 199 2.05 16.55 15.68
C GLN A 199 1.50 15.83 16.93
N PRO A 200 0.61 16.49 17.69
CA PRO A 200 0.00 15.94 18.90
C PRO A 200 -1.12 14.95 18.57
N CYS A 201 -0.81 13.91 17.79
CA CYS A 201 -1.73 12.84 17.45
C CYS A 201 -1.49 11.62 18.35
N ASP A 202 -2.54 11.08 18.94
CA ASP A 202 -2.51 9.83 19.72
C ASP A 202 -2.51 8.61 18.80
N VAL A 203 -3.35 8.66 17.76
CA VAL A 203 -3.52 7.63 16.74
C VAL A 203 -3.64 8.30 15.39
N VAL A 204 -3.17 7.64 14.33
CA VAL A 204 -3.15 8.21 12.98
C VAL A 204 -3.91 7.32 12.00
N VAL A 205 -4.83 7.92 11.25
CA VAL A 205 -5.46 7.31 10.07
C VAL A 205 -4.68 7.74 8.83
N ALA A 206 -4.07 6.79 8.14
CA ALA A 206 -3.24 7.05 6.97
C ALA A 206 -4.02 6.81 5.67
N ILE A 207 -4.51 7.89 5.05
CA ILE A 207 -5.24 7.76 3.78
C ILE A 207 -4.26 7.60 2.63
N GLY A 208 -4.23 6.40 2.05
CA GLY A 208 -3.36 6.00 0.95
C GLY A 208 -4.13 5.29 -0.15
N GLY A 209 -3.50 5.10 -1.31
CA GLY A 209 -4.14 4.42 -2.43
C GLY A 209 -3.18 4.14 -3.57
N CYS A 210 -2.74 5.20 -4.26
CA CYS A 210 -1.85 5.08 -5.42
C CYS A 210 -0.56 4.33 -5.05
N ASP A 211 0.01 3.62 -6.03
CA ASP A 211 1.06 2.61 -5.90
C ASP A 211 2.05 2.78 -4.73
N LYS A 212 2.67 3.96 -4.62
CA LYS A 212 3.77 4.20 -3.68
C LYS A 212 3.32 4.81 -2.34
N THR A 213 2.08 5.30 -2.25
CA THR A 213 1.57 6.01 -1.06
C THR A 213 1.40 5.08 0.14
N VAL A 214 0.76 3.93 -0.07
CA VAL A 214 0.54 2.91 0.97
C VAL A 214 1.86 2.42 1.58
N PRO A 215 2.86 1.93 0.80
CA PRO A 215 4.11 1.50 1.39
C PRO A 215 4.89 2.66 2.04
N ALA A 216 4.89 3.86 1.46
CA ALA A 216 5.57 5.01 2.07
C ALA A 216 4.99 5.37 3.46
N GLN A 217 3.66 5.40 3.57
CA GLN A 217 2.98 5.68 4.84
C GLN A 217 3.21 4.58 5.87
N LEU A 218 3.20 3.31 5.45
CA LEU A 218 3.49 2.21 6.36
C LEU A 218 4.95 2.23 6.83
N MET A 219 5.91 2.52 5.94
CA MET A 219 7.31 2.70 6.31
C MET A 219 7.49 3.83 7.33
N GLY A 220 6.93 5.02 7.06
CA GLY A 220 7.06 6.18 7.95
C GLY A 220 6.32 6.00 9.28
N GLY A 221 5.11 5.44 9.24
CA GLY A 221 4.32 5.19 10.45
C GLY A 221 4.92 4.10 11.34
N LEU A 222 5.59 3.10 10.77
CA LEU A 222 6.30 2.07 11.53
C LEU A 222 7.54 2.66 12.22
N SER A 223 8.28 3.56 11.56
CA SER A 223 9.40 4.30 12.16
C SER A 223 8.96 5.29 13.24
N ALA A 224 7.86 6.02 13.02
CA ALA A 224 7.27 6.91 14.04
C ALA A 224 6.67 6.15 15.22
N ASN A 225 6.26 4.90 14.99
CA ASN A 225 5.75 3.93 15.95
C ASN A 225 4.56 4.39 16.81
N LYS A 226 3.76 5.36 16.34
CA LYS A 226 2.43 5.64 16.91
C LYS A 226 1.40 4.71 16.26
N PRO A 227 0.30 4.34 16.94
CA PRO A 227 -0.75 3.52 16.35
C PRO A 227 -1.23 4.11 15.02
N LEU A 228 -1.23 3.26 13.99
CA LEU A 228 -1.46 3.63 12.61
C LEU A 228 -2.54 2.73 12.00
N LEU A 229 -3.59 3.34 11.46
CA LEU A 229 -4.65 2.67 10.73
C LEU A 229 -4.63 3.11 9.26
N PRO A 230 -4.15 2.26 8.33
CA PRO A 230 -4.26 2.53 6.91
C PRO A 230 -5.73 2.60 6.47
N LEU A 231 -6.05 3.58 5.63
CA LEU A 231 -7.35 3.71 4.96
C LEU A 231 -7.13 3.84 3.46
N LEU A 232 -7.64 2.88 2.71
CA LEU A 232 -7.46 2.83 1.26
C LEU A 232 -8.50 3.68 0.51
N THR A 233 -8.09 4.38 -0.55
CA THR A 233 -9.01 5.11 -1.43
C THR A 233 -9.95 4.18 -2.20
N GLY A 234 -9.48 2.99 -2.56
CA GLY A 234 -10.23 1.95 -3.28
C GLY A 234 -9.93 1.93 -4.79
N PRO A 235 -10.22 0.81 -5.48
CA PRO A 235 -10.05 0.71 -6.93
C PRO A 235 -11.14 1.46 -7.71
N MET A 236 -10.80 1.87 -8.93
CA MET A 236 -11.74 2.33 -9.95
C MET A 236 -12.69 1.20 -10.36
N MET A 237 -13.89 1.57 -10.80
CA MET A 237 -14.74 0.68 -11.57
C MET A 237 -14.21 0.58 -13.01
N PRO A 238 -14.33 -0.58 -13.67
CA PRO A 238 -13.90 -0.73 -15.05
C PRO A 238 -14.84 0.00 -16.01
N GLY A 239 -14.31 0.43 -17.14
CA GLY A 239 -15.05 1.03 -18.26
C GLY A 239 -15.50 -0.01 -19.28
N SER A 240 -16.03 0.48 -20.40
CA SER A 240 -16.54 -0.37 -21.47
C SER A 240 -16.25 0.23 -22.83
N HIS A 241 -15.68 -0.57 -23.74
CA HIS A 241 -15.52 -0.19 -25.14
C HIS A 241 -16.10 -1.29 -26.03
N ARG A 242 -17.08 -0.93 -26.89
CA ARG A 242 -17.79 -1.88 -27.77
C ARG A 242 -18.37 -3.12 -27.06
N GLY A 243 -18.80 -2.96 -25.81
CA GLY A 243 -19.34 -4.03 -24.98
C GLY A 243 -18.29 -4.91 -24.30
N GLU A 244 -17.00 -4.66 -24.54
CA GLU A 244 -15.90 -5.30 -23.83
C GLU A 244 -15.50 -4.46 -22.61
N ARG A 245 -15.31 -5.16 -21.49
CA ARG A 245 -14.81 -4.54 -20.26
C ARG A 245 -13.35 -4.14 -20.45
N ILE A 246 -13.03 -2.89 -20.15
CA ILE A 246 -11.65 -2.40 -20.14
C ILE A 246 -11.32 -1.73 -18.81
N GLY A 247 -10.03 -1.70 -18.45
CA GLY A 247 -9.57 -1.05 -17.24
C GLY A 247 -8.16 -0.51 -17.34
N ALA A 248 -7.88 0.45 -16.47
CA ALA A 248 -6.57 1.08 -16.38
C ALA A 248 -5.47 0.05 -16.17
N CYS A 249 -4.25 0.44 -16.57
CA CYS A 249 -3.04 -0.33 -16.46
C CYS A 249 -2.91 -1.48 -17.51
N THR A 250 -3.53 -2.65 -17.33
CA THR A 250 -3.32 -3.79 -18.26
C THR A 250 -3.80 -3.47 -19.68
N ASP A 251 -5.01 -2.92 -19.81
CA ASP A 251 -5.59 -2.61 -21.11
C ASP A 251 -4.98 -1.36 -21.74
N CYS A 252 -4.40 -0.46 -20.94
CA CYS A 252 -3.57 0.62 -21.48
C CYS A 252 -2.40 0.05 -22.30
N ARG A 253 -1.76 -1.02 -21.79
CA ARG A 253 -0.57 -1.62 -22.41
C ARG A 253 -0.92 -2.49 -23.60
N SER A 254 -1.94 -3.33 -23.47
CA SER A 254 -2.36 -4.22 -24.56
C SER A 254 -2.89 -3.41 -25.75
N ASN A 255 -3.72 -2.39 -25.53
CA ASN A 255 -4.25 -1.56 -26.60
C ASN A 255 -3.18 -0.64 -27.20
N TRP A 256 -2.24 -0.12 -26.40
CA TRP A 256 -1.10 0.62 -26.95
C TRP A 256 -0.20 -0.27 -27.83
N ALA A 257 0.04 -1.51 -27.41
CA ALA A 257 0.80 -2.48 -28.23
C ALA A 257 0.06 -2.81 -29.54
N ARG A 258 -1.25 -3.01 -29.48
CA ARG A 258 -2.11 -3.23 -30.66
C ARG A 258 -2.10 -2.04 -31.63
N PHE A 259 -2.17 -0.82 -31.11
CA PHE A 259 -2.04 0.41 -31.88
C PHE A 259 -0.67 0.50 -32.55
N ARG A 260 0.42 0.24 -31.81
CA ARG A 260 1.79 0.19 -32.37
C ARG A 260 1.96 -0.87 -33.46
N ALA A 261 1.23 -1.97 -33.37
CA ALA A 261 1.22 -3.04 -34.37
C ALA A 261 0.27 -2.77 -35.55
N GLY A 262 -0.39 -1.60 -35.61
CA GLY A 262 -1.32 -1.23 -36.69
C GLY A 262 -2.67 -1.95 -36.65
N THR A 263 -3.01 -2.62 -35.54
CA THR A 263 -4.28 -3.36 -35.37
C THR A 263 -5.41 -2.56 -34.74
N LEU A 264 -5.13 -1.32 -34.30
CA LEU A 264 -6.11 -0.33 -33.85
C LEU A 264 -5.83 0.98 -34.59
N ASP A 265 -6.89 1.69 -34.98
CA ASP A 265 -6.80 3.02 -35.57
C ASP A 265 -6.82 4.14 -34.52
N ILE A 266 -6.75 5.39 -34.97
CA ILE A 266 -6.66 6.56 -34.08
C ILE A 266 -7.99 6.82 -33.34
N GLU A 267 -9.11 6.57 -34.01
CA GLU A 267 -10.45 6.68 -33.44
C GLU A 267 -10.65 5.66 -32.30
N ASP A 268 -10.25 4.41 -32.52
CA ASP A 268 -10.37 3.34 -31.53
C ASP A 268 -9.48 3.60 -30.31
N ILE A 269 -8.19 3.95 -30.50
CA ILE A 269 -7.30 4.21 -29.35
C ILE A 269 -7.74 5.44 -28.55
N SER A 270 -8.29 6.47 -29.22
CA SER A 270 -8.84 7.65 -28.54
C SER A 270 -10.08 7.30 -27.73
N ALA A 271 -11.04 6.56 -28.32
CA ALA A 271 -12.24 6.14 -27.60
C ALA A 271 -11.92 5.20 -26.43
N ILE A 272 -10.90 4.35 -26.56
CA ILE A 272 -10.38 3.54 -25.45
C ILE A 272 -9.77 4.44 -24.37
N ASN A 273 -9.05 5.51 -24.74
CA ASN A 273 -8.43 6.42 -23.78
C ASN A 273 -9.43 7.03 -22.80
N ASP A 274 -10.59 7.45 -23.31
CA ASP A 274 -11.66 8.07 -22.51
C ASP A 274 -12.27 7.09 -21.48
N GLU A 275 -12.23 5.78 -21.77
CA GLU A 275 -12.92 4.73 -21.00
C GLU A 275 -11.98 3.86 -20.14
N LEU A 276 -10.65 4.03 -20.24
CA LEU A 276 -9.69 3.25 -19.45
C LEU A 276 -9.75 3.56 -17.95
N ALA A 277 -10.13 4.79 -17.58
CA ALA A 277 -10.19 5.26 -16.19
C ALA A 277 -11.48 6.07 -15.92
N PRO A 278 -12.66 5.42 -15.99
CA PRO A 278 -13.96 6.12 -16.05
C PRO A 278 -14.43 6.68 -14.69
N THR A 279 -13.81 6.26 -13.59
CA THR A 279 -14.17 6.69 -12.22
C THR A 279 -12.94 7.06 -11.41
N ALA A 280 -13.12 7.81 -10.32
CA ALA A 280 -12.07 8.01 -9.32
C ALA A 280 -11.60 6.70 -8.69
N GLY A 281 -10.35 6.68 -8.18
CA GLY A 281 -9.76 5.55 -7.47
C GLY A 281 -8.46 5.04 -8.08
N THR A 282 -7.91 3.98 -7.51
CA THR A 282 -6.66 3.34 -7.96
C THR A 282 -6.89 2.36 -9.12
N CYS A 283 -5.84 1.88 -9.80
CA CYS A 283 -5.99 0.91 -10.90
C CYS A 283 -6.85 -0.31 -10.47
N GLY A 284 -7.93 -0.58 -11.22
CA GLY A 284 -8.92 -1.63 -10.92
C GLY A 284 -8.48 -3.07 -11.23
N VAL A 285 -7.19 -3.29 -11.46
CA VAL A 285 -6.57 -4.59 -11.74
C VAL A 285 -5.66 -5.01 -10.58
N MET A 286 -5.08 -6.21 -10.61
CA MET A 286 -4.09 -6.68 -9.62
C MET A 286 -2.70 -6.03 -9.82
N GLY A 287 -2.68 -4.69 -9.93
CA GLY A 287 -1.48 -3.86 -9.97
C GLY A 287 -0.90 -3.62 -8.57
N THR A 288 0.05 -2.69 -8.44
CA THR A 288 0.71 -2.43 -7.16
C THR A 288 -0.28 -1.91 -6.11
N ALA A 289 -1.15 -0.96 -6.43
CA ALA A 289 -2.16 -0.45 -5.51
C ALA A 289 -3.04 -1.56 -4.89
N SER A 290 -3.69 -2.38 -5.72
CA SER A 290 -4.51 -3.51 -5.27
C SER A 290 -3.70 -4.60 -4.56
N THR A 291 -2.46 -4.86 -5.02
CA THR A 291 -1.55 -5.80 -4.33
C THR A 291 -1.23 -5.31 -2.93
N MET A 292 -0.85 -4.05 -2.77
CA MET A 292 -0.52 -3.47 -1.47
C MET A 292 -1.77 -3.39 -0.57
N ALA A 293 -2.95 -3.18 -1.13
CA ALA A 293 -4.21 -3.28 -0.41
C ALA A 293 -4.45 -4.68 0.19
N CYS A 294 -4.27 -5.74 -0.60
CA CYS A 294 -4.35 -7.11 -0.12
C CYS A 294 -3.25 -7.46 0.89
N VAL A 295 -2.03 -6.93 0.69
CA VAL A 295 -0.93 -7.06 1.65
C VAL A 295 -1.29 -6.43 2.99
N LEU A 296 -1.90 -5.24 3.02
CA LEU A 296 -2.35 -4.62 4.28
C LEU A 296 -3.41 -5.48 5.00
N ALA A 297 -4.33 -6.08 4.26
CA ALA A 297 -5.31 -6.99 4.85
C ALA A 297 -4.63 -8.23 5.46
N ALA A 298 -3.62 -8.77 4.77
CA ALA A 298 -2.85 -9.92 5.21
C ALA A 298 -1.94 -9.63 6.42
N LEU A 299 -1.39 -8.42 6.48
CA LEU A 299 -0.68 -7.88 7.66
C LEU A 299 -1.64 -7.66 8.84
N GLY A 300 -2.95 -7.71 8.61
CA GLY A 300 -3.97 -7.51 9.63
C GLY A 300 -4.18 -6.04 9.99
N LEU A 301 -3.91 -5.09 9.08
CA LEU A 301 -4.00 -3.65 9.37
C LEU A 301 -5.30 -2.99 8.91
N ILE A 302 -6.12 -3.70 8.11
CA ILE A 302 -7.39 -3.19 7.57
C ILE A 302 -8.48 -4.28 7.62
N PRO A 303 -9.78 -3.90 7.53
CA PRO A 303 -10.87 -4.88 7.54
C PRO A 303 -10.78 -5.89 6.38
N LEU A 304 -10.95 -7.19 6.67
CA LEU A 304 -10.86 -8.26 5.65
C LEU A 304 -11.99 -8.22 4.61
N ALA A 305 -13.22 -7.89 5.02
CA ALA A 305 -14.40 -7.96 4.15
C ALA A 305 -14.39 -6.94 3.02
N ALA A 306 -14.06 -5.68 3.35
CA ALA A 306 -14.25 -4.54 2.45
C ALA A 306 -13.03 -3.61 2.38
N GLY A 307 -12.06 -3.74 3.28
CA GLY A 307 -10.92 -2.82 3.38
C GLY A 307 -10.13 -2.73 2.08
N ALA A 308 -9.73 -3.88 1.53
CA ALA A 308 -8.95 -3.95 0.30
C ALA A 308 -9.80 -3.80 -0.99
N SER A 309 -11.04 -4.29 -0.99
CA SER A 309 -11.81 -4.54 -2.22
C SER A 309 -12.91 -3.52 -2.53
N ALA A 310 -13.40 -2.75 -1.55
CA ALA A 310 -14.50 -1.82 -1.79
C ALA A 310 -14.11 -0.73 -2.81
N PRO A 311 -14.84 -0.58 -3.94
CA PRO A 311 -14.52 0.43 -4.96
C PRO A 311 -14.54 1.84 -4.39
N ALA A 312 -13.72 2.73 -4.95
CA ALA A 312 -13.57 4.11 -4.47
C ALA A 312 -14.87 4.91 -4.49
N VAL A 313 -15.74 4.64 -5.45
CA VAL A 313 -17.04 5.29 -5.64
C VAL A 313 -18.19 4.61 -4.88
N SER A 314 -17.92 3.52 -4.15
CA SER A 314 -18.96 2.76 -3.46
C SER A 314 -19.29 3.34 -2.07
N ALA A 315 -20.55 3.28 -1.66
CA ALA A 315 -20.95 3.63 -0.29
C ALA A 315 -20.28 2.73 0.76
N ALA A 316 -19.90 1.50 0.39
CA ALA A 316 -19.15 0.59 1.27
C ALA A 316 -17.80 1.19 1.68
N ARG A 317 -17.11 1.89 0.76
CA ARG A 317 -15.84 2.56 1.04
C ARG A 317 -15.97 3.66 2.10
N LEU A 318 -17.07 4.43 2.06
CA LEU A 318 -17.36 5.44 3.09
C LEU A 318 -17.68 4.82 4.46
N ARG A 319 -18.36 3.65 4.49
CA ARG A 319 -18.59 2.91 5.74
C ARG A 319 -17.29 2.39 6.34
N VAL A 320 -16.37 1.88 5.51
CA VAL A 320 -15.02 1.48 5.96
C VAL A 320 -14.26 2.67 6.56
N ALA A 321 -14.33 3.85 5.94
CA ALA A 321 -13.69 5.06 6.44
C ALA A 321 -14.24 5.49 7.81
N GLU A 322 -15.57 5.49 7.97
CA GLU A 322 -16.22 5.79 9.26
C GLU A 322 -15.84 4.76 10.34
N GLU A 323 -15.86 3.47 10.00
CA GLU A 323 -15.45 2.40 10.93
C GLU A 323 -13.97 2.56 11.33
N THR A 324 -13.11 2.96 10.40
CA THR A 324 -11.69 3.25 10.67
C THR A 324 -11.54 4.38 11.67
N GLY A 325 -12.33 5.46 11.53
CA GLY A 325 -12.36 6.56 12.52
C GLY A 325 -12.80 6.10 13.91
N ARG A 326 -13.84 5.26 14.00
CA ARG A 326 -14.29 4.66 15.27
C ARG A 326 -13.20 3.78 15.91
N ASN A 327 -12.52 2.98 15.09
CA ASN A 327 -11.44 2.09 15.54
C ASN A 327 -10.21 2.88 16.02
N ALA A 328 -9.91 4.04 15.41
CA ALA A 328 -8.83 4.91 15.85
C ALA A 328 -9.06 5.41 17.29
N VAL A 329 -10.27 5.88 17.61
CA VAL A 329 -10.60 6.34 18.98
C VAL A 329 -10.56 5.18 19.98
N ARG A 330 -10.95 3.97 19.57
CA ARG A 330 -10.79 2.78 20.41
C ARG A 330 -9.31 2.52 20.74
N MET A 331 -8.40 2.69 19.78
CA MET A 331 -6.96 2.51 19.99
C MET A 331 -6.36 3.56 20.92
N CYS A 332 -6.91 4.78 20.97
CA CYS A 332 -6.48 5.83 21.91
C CYS A 332 -6.58 5.38 23.39
N ARG A 333 -7.38 4.35 23.71
CA ARG A 333 -7.52 3.82 25.07
C ARG A 333 -6.30 3.04 25.56
N ASP A 334 -5.48 2.52 24.64
CA ASP A 334 -4.26 1.74 24.95
C ASP A 334 -3.24 1.89 23.81
N VAL A 335 -2.66 3.08 23.68
CA VAL A 335 -1.72 3.43 22.60
C VAL A 335 -0.55 2.45 22.51
N GLU A 336 -0.06 1.95 23.66
CA GLU A 336 1.09 1.04 23.72
C GLU A 336 0.78 -0.34 23.12
N ALA A 337 -0.44 -0.85 23.31
CA ALA A 337 -0.85 -2.13 22.72
C ALA A 337 -0.96 -2.08 21.20
N TRP A 338 -1.21 -0.89 20.61
CA TRP A 338 -1.49 -0.71 19.18
C TRP A 338 -0.34 -0.12 18.38
N ARG A 339 0.85 0.00 18.96
CA ARG A 339 2.04 0.43 18.22
C ARG A 339 2.32 -0.54 17.06
N PRO A 340 2.59 -0.05 15.84
CA PRO A 340 2.77 -0.92 14.68
C PRO A 340 3.92 -1.92 14.84
N GLN A 341 5.00 -1.56 15.54
CA GLN A 341 6.11 -2.49 15.83
C GLN A 341 5.74 -3.62 16.80
N ARG A 342 4.62 -3.49 17.52
CA ARG A 342 4.10 -4.54 18.41
C ARG A 342 3.06 -5.41 17.71
N VAL A 343 2.21 -4.78 16.90
CA VAL A 343 1.12 -5.47 16.18
C VAL A 343 1.66 -6.30 15.02
N LEU A 344 2.65 -5.78 14.29
CA LEU A 344 3.27 -6.47 13.18
C LEU A 344 4.34 -7.43 13.68
N THR A 345 4.19 -8.70 13.32
CA THR A 345 5.09 -9.78 13.72
C THR A 345 5.67 -10.45 12.48
N THR A 346 6.67 -11.31 12.66
CA THR A 346 7.18 -12.17 11.59
C THR A 346 6.03 -12.93 10.92
N GLU A 347 5.11 -13.48 11.70
CA GLU A 347 3.92 -14.19 11.22
C GLU A 347 3.02 -13.31 10.35
N SER A 348 2.83 -12.04 10.72
CA SER A 348 2.08 -11.07 9.90
C SER A 348 2.73 -10.90 8.52
N PHE A 349 4.05 -10.78 8.47
CA PHE A 349 4.79 -10.64 7.22
C PHE A 349 4.81 -11.94 6.39
N LEU A 350 4.92 -13.11 7.03
CA LEU A 350 4.80 -14.40 6.34
C LEU A 350 3.42 -14.53 5.69
N ASN A 351 2.35 -14.17 6.41
CA ASN A 351 0.99 -14.11 5.85
C ASN A 351 0.92 -13.18 4.64
N ALA A 352 1.51 -11.99 4.74
CA ALA A 352 1.51 -11.03 3.65
C ALA A 352 2.25 -11.52 2.40
N ILE A 353 3.36 -12.25 2.57
CA ILE A 353 4.08 -12.89 1.46
C ILE A 353 3.27 -14.04 0.86
N THR A 354 2.63 -14.87 1.68
CA THR A 354 1.71 -15.92 1.21
C THR A 354 0.56 -15.31 0.40
N VAL A 355 -0.04 -14.20 0.87
CA VAL A 355 -1.05 -13.42 0.12
C VAL A 355 -0.53 -12.86 -1.17
N LEU A 356 0.67 -12.27 -1.16
CA LEU A 356 1.31 -11.77 -2.36
C LEU A 356 1.49 -12.86 -3.43
N GLN A 357 1.95 -14.05 -3.03
CA GLN A 357 2.09 -15.20 -3.93
C GLN A 357 0.74 -15.70 -4.42
N ALA A 358 -0.25 -15.79 -3.53
CA ALA A 358 -1.56 -16.35 -3.82
C ALA A 358 -2.41 -15.49 -4.76
N ILE A 359 -2.29 -14.17 -4.71
CA ILE A 359 -3.02 -13.29 -5.62
C ILE A 359 -2.27 -13.06 -6.94
N GLY A 360 -1.06 -13.62 -7.07
CA GLY A 360 -0.16 -13.34 -8.18
C GLY A 360 0.11 -11.84 -8.27
N GLY A 361 0.48 -11.22 -7.15
CA GLY A 361 0.55 -9.77 -7.04
C GLY A 361 1.68 -9.12 -7.85
N SER A 362 1.81 -7.81 -7.70
CA SER A 362 2.84 -6.99 -8.32
C SER A 362 4.25 -7.37 -7.85
N THR A 363 5.23 -7.41 -8.75
CA THR A 363 6.65 -7.56 -8.38
C THR A 363 7.14 -6.40 -7.51
N ASN A 364 6.58 -5.20 -7.66
CA ASN A 364 6.88 -4.04 -6.82
C ASN A 364 6.61 -4.32 -5.33
N ALA A 365 5.65 -5.20 -5.01
CA ALA A 365 5.36 -5.56 -3.64
C ALA A 365 6.53 -6.27 -2.96
N ALA A 366 7.41 -6.97 -3.71
CA ALA A 366 8.64 -7.54 -3.15
C ALA A 366 9.56 -6.42 -2.64
N VAL A 367 9.79 -5.39 -3.45
CA VAL A 367 10.63 -4.23 -3.07
C VAL A 367 9.99 -3.44 -1.92
N HIS A 368 8.67 -3.22 -1.97
CA HIS A 368 7.96 -2.57 -0.86
C HIS A 368 7.99 -3.37 0.43
N MET A 369 7.82 -4.70 0.35
CA MET A 369 7.88 -5.58 1.50
C MET A 369 9.25 -5.53 2.17
N MET A 370 10.34 -5.61 1.39
CA MET A 370 11.70 -5.51 1.93
C MET A 370 11.94 -4.15 2.60
N ALA A 371 11.42 -3.06 2.05
CA ALA A 371 11.52 -1.74 2.67
C ALA A 371 10.76 -1.66 3.99
N ILE A 372 9.51 -2.15 4.03
CA ILE A 372 8.67 -2.16 5.26
C ILE A 372 9.31 -3.03 6.34
N VAL A 373 9.75 -4.24 5.99
CA VAL A 373 10.50 -5.14 6.90
C VAL A 373 11.76 -4.44 7.41
N GLY A 374 12.49 -3.74 6.54
CA GLY A 374 13.69 -3.00 6.88
C GLY A 374 13.48 -1.85 7.88
N ARG A 375 12.24 -1.38 8.08
CA ARG A 375 11.88 -0.40 9.11
C ARG A 375 11.58 -1.03 10.47
N HIS A 376 11.34 -2.34 10.53
CA HIS A 376 10.93 -3.01 11.75
C HIS A 376 12.14 -3.51 12.54
N PRO A 377 12.39 -3.02 13.78
CA PRO A 377 13.59 -3.37 14.53
C PRO A 377 13.74 -4.88 14.79
N ASP A 378 12.64 -5.56 15.13
CA ASP A 378 12.71 -6.99 15.47
C ASP A 378 12.63 -7.96 14.28
N VAL A 379 12.22 -7.48 13.09
CA VAL A 379 12.01 -8.34 11.90
C VAL A 379 13.05 -8.07 10.82
N ALA A 380 13.64 -6.87 10.79
CA ALA A 380 14.67 -6.51 9.83
C ALA A 380 15.81 -7.56 9.80
N GLY A 381 16.21 -7.97 8.59
CA GLY A 381 17.24 -8.98 8.38
C GLY A 381 16.79 -10.44 8.51
N THR A 382 15.61 -10.72 9.08
CA THR A 382 15.09 -12.10 9.19
C THR A 382 14.29 -12.54 7.97
N ILE A 383 13.56 -11.60 7.35
CA ILE A 383 12.81 -11.81 6.12
C ILE A 383 13.59 -11.20 4.96
N THR A 384 13.87 -12.02 3.95
CA THR A 384 14.67 -11.65 2.77
C THR A 384 13.94 -12.04 1.47
N LEU A 385 14.55 -11.75 0.32
CA LEU A 385 14.05 -12.27 -0.96
C LEU A 385 13.97 -13.80 -0.97
N ASP A 386 14.89 -14.50 -0.29
CA ASP A 386 14.83 -15.97 -0.20
C ASP A 386 13.58 -16.45 0.52
N THR A 387 13.11 -15.70 1.53
CA THR A 387 11.83 -15.98 2.20
C THR A 387 10.66 -15.92 1.21
N ILE A 388 10.65 -14.94 0.30
CA ILE A 388 9.62 -14.81 -0.75
C ILE A 388 9.65 -16.01 -1.69
N ASP A 389 10.84 -16.48 -2.08
CA ASP A 389 10.98 -17.65 -2.96
C ASP A 389 10.53 -18.94 -2.29
N VAL A 390 10.97 -19.17 -1.04
CA VAL A 390 10.63 -20.37 -0.26
C VAL A 390 9.12 -20.47 -0.07
N ILE A 391 8.46 -19.38 0.31
CA ILE A 391 6.99 -19.35 0.42
C ILE A 391 6.35 -19.58 -0.95
N GLY A 392 6.88 -18.94 -2.00
CA GLY A 392 6.40 -19.11 -3.37
C GLY A 392 6.37 -20.57 -3.82
N ARG A 393 7.38 -21.37 -3.48
CA ARG A 393 7.45 -22.81 -3.84
C ARG A 393 6.30 -23.65 -3.31
N HIS A 394 5.69 -23.23 -2.20
CA HIS A 394 4.62 -23.98 -1.54
C HIS A 394 3.25 -23.31 -1.65
N THR A 395 3.20 -22.11 -2.23
CA THR A 395 1.97 -21.31 -2.26
C THR A 395 1.36 -21.37 -3.66
N PRO A 396 0.25 -22.11 -3.85
CA PRO A 396 -0.59 -21.93 -5.03
C PRO A 396 -1.26 -20.55 -4.97
N LEU A 397 -2.06 -20.22 -5.98
CA LEU A 397 -2.83 -18.97 -5.99
C LEU A 397 -3.96 -18.88 -4.92
N LEU A 398 -3.82 -19.47 -3.71
CA LEU A 398 -4.85 -19.61 -2.66
C LEU A 398 -4.26 -19.76 -1.22
N LEU A 399 -5.07 -19.49 -0.17
CA LEU A 399 -4.55 -18.98 1.12
C LEU A 399 -4.75 -19.79 2.41
N LYS A 400 -5.98 -20.18 2.76
CA LYS A 400 -6.31 -20.42 4.19
C LYS A 400 -5.41 -21.43 4.93
N PRO A 401 -5.04 -22.60 4.38
CA PRO A 401 -4.18 -23.57 5.08
C PRO A 401 -2.73 -23.11 5.29
N LEU A 402 -2.30 -22.07 4.58
CA LEU A 402 -0.93 -21.56 4.58
C LEU A 402 -0.76 -20.32 5.47
N LEU A 403 -1.85 -19.84 6.07
CA LEU A 403 -1.86 -18.65 6.91
C LEU A 403 -1.54 -18.99 8.37
N GLN A 404 -0.67 -18.20 8.98
CA GLN A 404 -0.43 -18.13 10.42
C GLN A 404 -1.64 -17.48 11.10
N LEU A 405 -2.62 -18.31 11.48
CA LEU A 405 -3.91 -17.83 12.00
C LEU A 405 -3.82 -17.13 13.36
N GLY A 406 -2.74 -17.35 14.12
CA GLY A 406 -2.49 -16.68 15.40
C GLY A 406 -1.98 -15.24 15.29
N ALA A 407 -1.68 -14.75 14.08
CA ALA A 407 -1.18 -13.39 13.88
C ALA A 407 -2.21 -12.35 14.34
N MET A 408 -1.77 -11.36 15.12
CA MET A 408 -2.62 -10.29 15.64
C MET A 408 -3.03 -9.33 14.52
N THR A 409 -4.24 -8.77 14.65
CA THR A 409 -4.77 -7.75 13.74
C THR A 409 -5.04 -6.44 14.48
N TYR A 410 -5.33 -5.37 13.73
CA TYR A 410 -5.66 -4.05 14.24
C TYR A 410 -6.88 -4.05 15.18
N THR A 411 -7.71 -5.10 15.16
CA THR A 411 -8.87 -5.24 16.07
C THR A 411 -8.51 -5.87 17.40
N GLY A 412 -7.31 -6.45 17.55
CA GLY A 412 -6.92 -7.22 18.75
C GLY A 412 -7.40 -8.65 18.73
N ARG A 413 -8.09 -9.05 17.67
CA ARG A 413 -8.35 -10.45 17.37
C ARG A 413 -7.23 -11.00 16.50
N THR A 414 -7.03 -12.29 16.59
CA THR A 414 -6.17 -13.05 15.68
C THR A 414 -6.78 -13.09 14.28
N LEU A 415 -5.96 -13.32 13.26
CA LEU A 415 -6.41 -13.50 11.88
C LEU A 415 -7.43 -14.64 11.75
N GLY A 416 -7.25 -15.72 12.52
CA GLY A 416 -8.19 -16.85 12.58
C GLY A 416 -9.58 -16.45 13.08
N GLU A 417 -9.64 -15.64 14.13
CA GLU A 417 -10.90 -15.09 14.66
C GLU A 417 -11.55 -14.13 13.67
N GLU A 418 -10.79 -13.24 13.03
CA GLU A 418 -11.32 -12.35 11.98
C GLU A 418 -11.92 -13.13 10.80
N LEU A 419 -11.26 -14.20 10.37
CA LEU A 419 -11.75 -15.10 9.32
C LEU A 419 -13.00 -15.86 9.75
N ALA A 420 -13.12 -16.24 11.03
CA ALA A 420 -14.30 -16.93 11.56
C ALA A 420 -15.55 -16.03 11.61
N LEU A 421 -15.36 -14.72 11.70
CA LEU A 421 -16.46 -13.73 11.62
C LEU A 421 -16.94 -13.48 10.20
N GLN A 422 -16.20 -13.91 9.18
CA GLN A 422 -16.62 -13.76 7.79
C GLN A 422 -17.64 -14.84 7.42
N SER A 423 -18.80 -14.42 6.94
CA SER A 423 -19.77 -15.29 6.30
C SER A 423 -19.56 -15.23 4.78
N PRO A 424 -18.82 -16.16 4.17
CA PRO A 424 -18.61 -16.13 2.73
C PRO A 424 -19.95 -16.32 2.03
N ILE A 425 -20.31 -15.37 1.16
CA ILE A 425 -21.47 -15.51 0.29
C ILE A 425 -21.08 -16.49 -0.83
N PRO A 426 -21.78 -17.62 -0.99
CA PRO A 426 -21.47 -18.56 -2.07
C PRO A 426 -21.67 -17.88 -3.42
N VAL A 427 -20.58 -17.73 -4.18
CA VAL A 427 -20.64 -17.21 -5.56
C VAL A 427 -20.65 -18.40 -6.52
N PRO A 428 -21.62 -18.50 -7.44
CA PRO A 428 -21.62 -19.54 -8.46
C PRO A 428 -20.30 -19.59 -9.22
N ARG A 429 -19.80 -20.78 -9.53
CA ARG A 429 -18.46 -20.97 -10.11
C ARG A 429 -18.22 -20.14 -11.38
N HIS A 430 -19.24 -20.00 -12.23
CA HIS A 430 -19.17 -19.23 -13.48
C HIS A 430 -19.16 -17.69 -13.26
N LEU A 431 -19.46 -17.23 -12.05
CA LEU A 431 -19.40 -15.81 -11.64
C LEU A 431 -18.22 -15.54 -10.70
N SER A 432 -17.54 -16.57 -10.21
CA SER A 432 -16.40 -16.43 -9.31
C SER A 432 -15.14 -16.10 -10.10
N CYS A 433 -14.45 -15.04 -9.70
CA CYS A 433 -13.09 -14.73 -10.15
C CYS A 433 -12.00 -15.41 -9.30
N ILE A 434 -12.39 -16.16 -8.26
CA ILE A 434 -11.48 -16.89 -7.36
C ILE A 434 -11.60 -18.40 -7.66
N GLN A 435 -10.47 -19.03 -8.01
CA GLN A 435 -10.40 -20.47 -8.28
C GLN A 435 -10.45 -21.33 -7.00
N PRO A 436 -10.92 -22.58 -7.07
CA PRO A 436 -10.85 -23.52 -5.95
C PRO A 436 -9.44 -24.11 -5.77
N PHE A 437 -9.15 -24.64 -4.57
CA PHE A 437 -7.83 -25.22 -4.24
C PHE A 437 -7.41 -26.37 -5.14
N SER A 438 -8.37 -27.16 -5.61
CA SER A 438 -8.12 -28.28 -6.52
C SER A 438 -7.79 -27.86 -7.96
N GLU A 439 -8.03 -26.61 -8.35
CA GLU A 439 -7.85 -26.14 -9.74
C GLU A 439 -7.23 -24.73 -9.79
N PRO A 440 -5.99 -24.53 -9.28
CA PRO A 440 -5.34 -23.22 -9.29
C PRO A 440 -4.94 -22.80 -10.71
N LEU A 441 -4.96 -21.48 -10.99
CA LEU A 441 -4.47 -20.96 -12.30
C LEU A 441 -2.97 -21.19 -12.50
N TYR A 442 -2.21 -21.24 -11.40
CA TYR A 442 -0.78 -21.52 -11.39
C TYR A 442 -0.45 -22.33 -10.14
N PRO A 443 0.24 -23.47 -10.27
CA PRO A 443 0.34 -24.46 -9.20
C PRO A 443 1.18 -23.98 -8.00
N ALA A 444 2.25 -23.23 -8.25
CA ALA A 444 3.09 -22.61 -7.22
C ALA A 444 4.02 -21.58 -7.86
N SER A 445 4.68 -20.75 -7.06
CA SER A 445 5.76 -19.85 -7.50
C SER A 445 5.30 -18.76 -8.48
N SER A 446 4.21 -18.06 -8.15
CA SER A 446 3.72 -16.93 -8.95
C SER A 446 4.81 -15.86 -9.13
N LEU A 447 5.49 -15.51 -8.04
CA LEU A 447 6.71 -14.71 -8.02
C LEU A 447 7.89 -15.61 -7.67
N VAL A 448 8.96 -15.52 -8.45
CA VAL A 448 10.21 -16.27 -8.23
C VAL A 448 11.37 -15.32 -8.04
N VAL A 449 12.34 -15.76 -7.23
CA VAL A 449 13.61 -15.04 -7.06
C VAL A 449 14.70 -15.79 -7.82
N LEU A 450 15.27 -15.16 -8.84
CA LEU A 450 16.37 -15.73 -9.62
C LEU A 450 17.71 -15.17 -9.14
N LYS A 451 18.71 -16.03 -9.03
CA LYS A 451 20.08 -15.72 -8.65
C LYS A 451 21.06 -16.23 -9.71
N GLY A 452 22.29 -15.70 -9.69
CA GLY A 452 23.36 -16.14 -10.58
C GLY A 452 24.39 -15.03 -10.72
N ASN A 453 25.30 -15.14 -11.70
CA ASN A 453 26.34 -14.11 -11.89
C ASN A 453 25.74 -12.76 -12.31
N LEU A 454 24.62 -12.74 -13.02
CA LEU A 454 23.90 -11.51 -13.38
C LEU A 454 23.22 -10.84 -12.19
N ALA A 455 22.67 -11.64 -11.27
CA ALA A 455 21.85 -11.16 -10.14
C ALA A 455 22.30 -11.82 -8.82
N PRO A 456 23.52 -11.55 -8.33
CA PRO A 456 24.01 -12.19 -7.10
C PRO A 456 23.24 -11.73 -5.86
N GLY A 457 22.71 -10.50 -5.85
CA GLY A 457 21.78 -10.00 -4.82
C GLY A 457 20.33 -10.43 -5.02
N GLY A 458 20.03 -11.15 -6.11
CA GLY A 458 18.70 -11.56 -6.51
C GLY A 458 18.06 -10.67 -7.57
N SER A 459 17.04 -11.23 -8.22
CA SER A 459 16.13 -10.59 -9.16
C SER A 459 14.76 -11.24 -9.01
N VAL A 460 13.69 -10.54 -9.38
CA VAL A 460 12.32 -11.03 -9.23
C VAL A 460 11.66 -11.17 -10.59
N MET A 461 10.96 -12.29 -10.81
CA MET A 461 10.14 -12.52 -11.99
C MET A 461 8.73 -12.94 -11.57
N LYS A 462 7.71 -12.47 -12.29
CA LYS A 462 6.33 -12.93 -12.16
C LYS A 462 6.08 -14.09 -13.14
N ALA A 463 6.49 -15.30 -12.76
CA ALA A 463 6.39 -16.48 -13.61
C ALA A 463 4.95 -16.83 -13.99
N SER A 464 3.97 -16.54 -13.13
CA SER A 464 2.55 -16.77 -13.44
C SER A 464 2.04 -15.94 -14.62
N ALA A 465 2.69 -14.80 -14.93
CA ALA A 465 2.29 -13.89 -16.00
C ALA A 465 3.02 -14.14 -17.33
N SER A 466 3.91 -15.13 -17.39
CA SER A 466 4.55 -15.56 -18.65
C SER A 466 3.51 -16.03 -19.66
N LYS A 467 3.59 -15.53 -20.89
CA LYS A 467 2.67 -15.90 -21.98
C LYS A 467 3.18 -17.10 -22.76
N ASP A 468 4.51 -17.25 -22.87
CA ASP A 468 5.17 -18.44 -23.41
C ASP A 468 5.96 -19.15 -22.30
N ARG A 469 5.47 -20.33 -21.89
CA ARG A 469 6.08 -21.13 -20.83
C ARG A 469 7.49 -21.62 -21.17
N ARG A 470 7.84 -21.74 -22.46
CA ARG A 470 9.20 -22.10 -22.87
C ARG A 470 10.21 -21.07 -22.39
N LEU A 471 9.82 -19.79 -22.32
CA LEU A 471 10.71 -18.71 -21.90
C LEU A 471 11.10 -18.79 -20.40
N LEU A 472 10.40 -19.59 -19.59
CA LEU A 472 10.77 -19.84 -18.19
C LEU A 472 12.05 -20.70 -18.07
N CYS A 473 12.44 -21.39 -19.14
CA CYS A 473 13.71 -22.09 -19.27
C CYS A 473 14.30 -21.79 -20.66
N HIS A 474 15.04 -20.70 -20.76
CA HIS A 474 15.48 -20.13 -22.04
C HIS A 474 16.95 -19.78 -22.05
N SER A 475 17.57 -19.92 -23.22
CA SER A 475 18.91 -19.43 -23.51
C SER A 475 18.89 -18.68 -24.82
N GLY A 476 19.40 -17.45 -24.83
CA GLY A 476 19.33 -16.59 -26.00
C GLY A 476 20.37 -15.48 -25.99
N ARG A 477 20.62 -14.91 -27.17
CA ARG A 477 21.58 -13.83 -27.38
C ARG A 477 21.05 -12.52 -26.82
N ALA A 478 21.90 -11.79 -26.09
CA ALA A 478 21.58 -10.48 -25.56
C ALA A 478 21.46 -9.43 -26.67
N VAL A 479 20.38 -8.64 -26.60
CA VAL A 479 20.21 -7.37 -27.31
C VAL A 479 20.10 -6.29 -26.23
N VAL A 480 21.16 -5.48 -26.10
CA VAL A 480 21.39 -4.56 -25.00
C VAL A 480 21.01 -3.14 -25.38
N PHE A 481 20.20 -2.53 -24.53
CA PHE A 481 19.89 -1.11 -24.52
C PHE A 481 20.58 -0.47 -23.31
N THR A 482 21.41 0.54 -23.54
CA THR A 482 22.26 1.11 -22.48
C THR A 482 21.46 1.91 -21.45
N ASP A 483 20.35 2.51 -21.86
CA ASP A 483 19.43 3.29 -21.03
C ASP A 483 18.07 3.45 -21.74
N SER A 484 17.10 4.07 -21.08
CA SER A 484 15.77 4.32 -21.65
C SER A 484 15.78 5.16 -22.93
N GLY A 485 16.77 6.05 -23.09
CA GLY A 485 16.91 6.87 -24.30
C GLY A 485 17.44 6.05 -25.47
N ASP A 486 18.38 5.15 -25.23
CA ASP A 486 18.87 4.19 -26.22
C ASP A 486 17.78 3.21 -26.67
N LEU A 487 17.01 2.68 -25.71
CA LEU A 487 15.83 1.87 -25.99
C LEU A 487 14.87 2.59 -26.94
N ALA A 488 14.49 3.83 -26.62
CA ALA A 488 13.54 4.61 -27.41
C ALA A 488 14.02 4.86 -28.84
N ARG A 489 15.33 4.98 -29.07
CA ARG A 489 15.90 5.16 -30.41
C ARG A 489 15.98 3.86 -31.21
N ARG A 490 16.33 2.74 -30.58
CA ARG A 490 16.71 1.50 -31.27
C ARG A 490 15.61 0.43 -31.34
N ILE A 491 14.65 0.39 -30.41
CA ILE A 491 13.74 -0.78 -30.28
C ILE A 491 12.91 -1.08 -31.54
N ASP A 492 12.61 -0.03 -32.31
CA ASP A 492 11.82 -0.12 -33.55
C ASP A 492 12.67 0.16 -34.80
N ASP A 493 14.00 0.18 -34.68
CA ASP A 493 14.89 0.26 -35.85
C ASP A 493 14.71 -1.01 -36.71
N PRO A 494 14.35 -0.90 -38.01
CA PRO A 494 14.24 -2.05 -38.90
C PRO A 494 15.52 -2.91 -38.93
N GLU A 495 16.68 -2.27 -38.81
CA GLU A 495 18.00 -2.89 -38.87
C GLU A 495 18.48 -3.44 -37.50
N LEU A 496 17.67 -3.31 -36.44
CA LEU A 496 18.01 -3.90 -35.14
C LEU A 496 18.18 -5.41 -35.29
N ASP A 497 19.37 -5.94 -35.07
CA ASP A 497 19.63 -7.39 -35.12
C ASP A 497 18.99 -8.11 -33.92
N VAL A 498 17.72 -8.51 -34.07
CA VAL A 498 16.90 -9.14 -33.04
C VAL A 498 15.94 -10.16 -33.67
N ASP A 499 15.80 -11.30 -33.01
CA ASP A 499 14.87 -12.39 -33.35
C ASP A 499 14.02 -12.79 -32.12
N PRO A 500 13.00 -13.66 -32.27
CA PRO A 500 12.13 -14.06 -31.16
C PRO A 500 12.83 -14.80 -30.01
N ASP A 501 13.98 -15.42 -30.25
CA ASP A 501 14.76 -16.17 -29.24
C ASP A 501 15.81 -15.28 -28.55
N SER A 502 15.98 -14.04 -29.00
CA SER A 502 16.87 -13.06 -28.38
C SER A 502 16.36 -12.64 -26.99
N VAL A 503 17.29 -12.21 -26.13
CA VAL A 503 17.02 -11.69 -24.78
C VAL A 503 17.21 -10.19 -24.77
N LEU A 504 16.14 -9.44 -24.51
CA LEU A 504 16.23 -7.98 -24.43
C LEU A 504 16.76 -7.59 -23.05
N VAL A 505 17.81 -6.77 -23.01
CA VAL A 505 18.48 -6.32 -21.79
C VAL A 505 18.40 -4.81 -21.72
N LEU A 506 17.85 -4.26 -20.63
CA LEU A 506 17.86 -2.82 -20.40
C LEU A 506 18.68 -2.50 -19.15
N GLN A 507 19.70 -1.66 -19.35
CA GLN A 507 20.61 -1.19 -18.32
C GLN A 507 20.23 0.22 -17.85
N ASN A 508 20.81 0.62 -16.72
CA ASN A 508 20.81 1.95 -16.12
C ASN A 508 19.39 2.46 -15.82
N ILE A 509 18.50 1.53 -15.44
CA ILE A 509 17.15 1.84 -14.96
C ILE A 509 16.92 1.38 -13.52
N GLY A 510 18.00 1.15 -12.76
CA GLY A 510 17.97 0.85 -11.33
C GLY A 510 17.75 2.07 -10.41
N PRO A 511 17.86 1.88 -9.07
CA PRO A 511 17.73 2.94 -8.09
C PRO A 511 18.64 4.14 -8.37
N VAL A 512 19.96 3.96 -8.53
CA VAL A 512 20.89 5.05 -8.80
C VAL A 512 20.97 5.38 -10.29
N GLY A 513 20.87 4.37 -11.16
CA GLY A 513 21.07 4.49 -12.60
C GLY A 513 20.17 5.52 -13.25
N ASN A 514 18.85 5.44 -13.02
CA ASN A 514 17.89 6.29 -13.72
C ASN A 514 17.84 7.76 -13.24
N PRO A 515 17.77 8.10 -11.93
CA PRO A 515 17.50 7.36 -10.68
C PRO A 515 16.02 7.08 -10.39
N GLY A 516 15.72 6.36 -9.30
CA GLY A 516 14.35 6.10 -8.84
C GLY A 516 13.78 4.76 -9.27
N MET A 517 14.51 3.98 -10.07
CA MET A 517 14.10 2.65 -10.52
C MET A 517 12.73 2.67 -11.24
N PRO A 518 12.59 3.27 -12.44
CA PRO A 518 11.30 3.41 -13.13
C PRO A 518 10.67 2.07 -13.55
N GLU A 519 9.38 2.11 -13.89
CA GLU A 519 8.63 0.96 -14.45
C GLU A 519 8.92 0.69 -15.94
N ALA A 520 10.18 0.89 -16.34
CA ALA A 520 10.67 0.74 -17.71
C ALA A 520 11.19 -0.67 -18.03
N GLY A 521 11.22 -1.59 -17.06
CA GLY A 521 11.66 -2.97 -17.23
C GLY A 521 10.72 -3.83 -18.09
N LEU A 522 9.50 -3.36 -18.34
CA LEU A 522 8.66 -3.89 -19.41
C LEU A 522 9.15 -3.35 -20.76
N ILE A 523 10.26 -3.90 -21.24
CA ILE A 523 10.79 -3.58 -22.56
C ILE A 523 9.72 -3.97 -23.61
N PRO A 524 9.31 -3.04 -24.49
CA PRO A 524 8.35 -3.35 -25.54
C PRO A 524 8.91 -4.44 -26.48
N ILE A 525 8.03 -5.29 -27.02
CA ILE A 525 8.41 -6.16 -28.13
C ILE A 525 8.74 -5.25 -29.34
N PRO A 526 9.88 -5.47 -30.04
CA PRO A 526 10.21 -4.75 -31.27
C PRO A 526 9.05 -4.79 -32.25
N ARG A 527 8.69 -3.65 -32.85
CA ARG A 527 7.49 -3.56 -33.72
C ARG A 527 7.49 -4.59 -34.84
N LYS A 528 8.63 -4.79 -35.51
CA LYS A 528 8.79 -5.79 -36.58
C LYS A 528 8.51 -7.24 -36.14
N LEU A 529 8.76 -7.56 -34.87
CA LEU A 529 8.44 -8.88 -34.31
C LEU A 529 6.97 -8.95 -33.86
N ALA A 530 6.44 -7.87 -33.30
CA ALA A 530 5.02 -7.80 -32.91
C ALA A 530 4.09 -7.92 -34.13
N GLU A 531 4.42 -7.29 -35.27
CA GLU A 531 3.69 -7.38 -36.54
C GLU A 531 3.66 -8.81 -37.12
N THR A 532 4.64 -9.64 -36.78
CA THR A 532 4.71 -11.05 -37.18
C THR A 532 4.12 -12.01 -36.13
N GLY A 533 3.50 -11.47 -35.08
CA GLY A 533 2.76 -12.24 -34.07
C GLY A 533 3.54 -12.62 -32.81
N VAL A 534 4.75 -12.10 -32.61
CA VAL A 534 5.51 -12.34 -31.37
C VAL A 534 4.85 -11.59 -30.19
N LEU A 535 4.39 -12.34 -29.19
CA LEU A 535 3.67 -11.78 -28.02
C LEU A 535 4.50 -11.71 -26.74
N ASP A 536 5.61 -12.45 -26.67
CA ASP A 536 6.47 -12.57 -25.50
C ASP A 536 7.92 -12.84 -25.89
N MET A 537 8.85 -12.34 -25.08
CA MET A 537 10.29 -12.55 -25.17
C MET A 537 10.87 -12.51 -23.76
N LEU A 538 12.01 -13.17 -23.51
CA LEU A 538 12.73 -12.99 -22.26
C LEU A 538 13.30 -11.56 -22.22
N ARG A 539 12.91 -10.80 -21.20
CA ARG A 539 13.39 -9.43 -20.98
C ARG A 539 13.99 -9.31 -19.59
N ILE A 540 15.12 -8.64 -19.46
CA ILE A 540 15.80 -8.48 -18.18
C ILE A 540 16.22 -7.03 -17.94
N SER A 541 16.11 -6.55 -16.70
CA SER A 541 16.61 -5.23 -16.31
C SER A 541 16.84 -5.08 -14.80
N ASP A 542 17.56 -4.02 -14.43
CA ASP A 542 17.68 -3.54 -13.04
C ASP A 542 16.50 -2.65 -12.60
N GLY A 543 15.50 -2.44 -13.48
CA GLY A 543 14.34 -1.63 -13.19
C GLY A 543 13.14 -2.40 -12.64
N ARG A 544 11.97 -1.75 -12.69
CA ARG A 544 10.69 -2.32 -12.28
C ARG A 544 9.74 -2.46 -13.46
N MET A 545 8.59 -3.07 -13.22
CA MET A 545 7.45 -3.00 -14.13
C MET A 545 6.19 -2.71 -13.32
N SER A 546 5.15 -2.22 -14.00
CA SER A 546 3.82 -2.14 -13.38
C SER A 546 3.33 -3.54 -13.02
N GLY A 547 2.71 -3.73 -11.86
CA GLY A 547 2.19 -5.04 -11.43
C GLY A 547 1.18 -5.70 -12.37
N THR A 548 0.69 -4.92 -13.33
CA THR A 548 -0.33 -5.20 -14.34
C THR A 548 0.25 -5.71 -15.65
N ALA A 549 1.57 -5.61 -15.81
CA ALA A 549 2.29 -6.12 -16.95
C ALA A 549 2.35 -7.65 -16.93
N GLY A 550 2.28 -8.24 -18.11
CA GLY A 550 2.48 -9.67 -18.33
C GLY A 550 3.61 -9.95 -19.32
N GLY A 551 4.06 -11.19 -19.35
CA GLY A 551 5.19 -11.69 -20.11
C GLY A 551 6.32 -12.22 -19.23
N THR A 552 7.33 -12.79 -19.88
CA THR A 552 8.49 -13.38 -19.20
C THR A 552 9.59 -12.35 -18.96
N ILE A 553 9.66 -11.81 -17.74
CA ILE A 553 10.48 -10.63 -17.41
C ILE A 553 11.17 -10.79 -16.06
N ALA A 554 12.51 -10.72 -16.05
CA ALA A 554 13.31 -10.64 -14.82
C ALA A 554 13.63 -9.17 -14.49
N LEU A 555 13.30 -8.77 -13.27
CA LEU A 555 13.37 -7.38 -12.81
C LEU A 555 14.24 -7.28 -11.56
N HIS A 556 14.53 -6.04 -11.17
CA HIS A 556 15.18 -5.76 -9.88
C HIS A 556 16.56 -6.41 -9.75
N ILE A 557 17.22 -6.66 -10.88
CA ILE A 557 18.56 -7.25 -10.89
C ILE A 557 19.47 -6.41 -10.00
N SER A 558 20.00 -7.08 -8.98
CA SER A 558 20.83 -6.45 -7.97
C SER A 558 22.18 -7.17 -7.86
N PRO A 559 23.31 -6.46 -7.87
CA PRO A 559 23.45 -5.01 -8.00
C PRO A 559 22.99 -4.45 -9.36
N GLU A 560 22.38 -3.27 -9.35
CA GLU A 560 21.94 -2.56 -10.55
C GLU A 560 23.10 -2.31 -11.53
N SER A 561 22.83 -2.13 -12.81
CA SER A 561 23.89 -2.01 -13.81
C SER A 561 24.77 -0.78 -13.59
N ALA A 562 24.23 0.30 -13.01
CA ALA A 562 24.98 1.51 -12.71
C ALA A 562 26.10 1.31 -11.68
N ASP A 563 25.98 0.29 -10.83
CA ASP A 563 27.04 -0.10 -9.90
C ASP A 563 28.28 -0.58 -10.68
N PRO A 564 29.48 -0.03 -10.43
CA PRO A 564 30.73 -0.42 -11.10
C PRO A 564 31.13 -1.89 -10.91
N THR A 565 30.54 -2.57 -9.93
CA THR A 565 30.74 -3.99 -9.65
C THR A 565 29.70 -4.88 -10.32
N SER A 566 28.62 -4.34 -10.89
CA SER A 566 27.55 -5.16 -11.47
C SER A 566 27.99 -5.93 -12.71
N VAL A 567 27.56 -7.20 -12.83
CA VAL A 567 27.73 -7.98 -14.07
C VAL A 567 26.74 -7.51 -15.13
N LEU A 568 25.52 -7.12 -14.74
CA LEU A 568 24.53 -6.60 -15.70
C LEU A 568 25.08 -5.42 -16.51
N GLY A 569 25.86 -4.53 -15.87
CA GLY A 569 26.44 -3.36 -16.52
C GLY A 569 27.66 -3.61 -17.41
N ILE A 570 28.06 -4.87 -17.62
CA ILE A 570 29.11 -5.25 -18.58
C ILE A 570 28.61 -6.21 -19.68
N VAL A 571 27.32 -6.54 -19.67
CA VAL A 571 26.67 -7.33 -20.73
C VAL A 571 26.71 -6.52 -22.03
N ARG A 572 27.03 -7.18 -23.14
CA ARG A 572 27.13 -6.63 -24.49
C ARG A 572 26.23 -7.39 -25.45
N ASP A 573 25.88 -6.76 -26.56
CA ASP A 573 25.21 -7.43 -27.69
C ASP A 573 25.98 -8.71 -28.05
N GLY A 574 25.27 -9.84 -28.22
CA GLY A 574 25.90 -11.12 -28.55
C GLY A 574 26.14 -12.08 -27.38
N ASP A 575 26.24 -11.58 -26.15
CA ASP A 575 26.44 -12.47 -24.99
C ASP A 575 25.24 -13.42 -24.80
N VAL A 576 25.47 -14.67 -24.42
CA VAL A 576 24.38 -15.63 -24.18
C VAL A 576 23.87 -15.48 -22.75
N ILE A 577 22.56 -15.25 -22.60
CA ILE A 577 21.88 -15.21 -21.30
C ILE A 577 21.09 -16.49 -21.11
N VAL A 578 21.21 -17.10 -19.94
CA VAL A 578 20.49 -18.30 -19.52
C VAL A 578 19.58 -17.96 -18.34
N CYS A 579 18.29 -18.23 -18.50
CA CYS A 579 17.28 -18.13 -17.46
C CYS A 579 16.64 -19.51 -17.26
N ASP A 580 16.68 -20.03 -16.03
CA ASP A 580 16.05 -21.29 -15.65
C ASP A 580 15.31 -21.09 -14.34
N VAL A 581 13.98 -20.94 -14.43
CA VAL A 581 13.12 -20.68 -13.28
C VAL A 581 13.13 -21.86 -12.31
N GLU A 582 13.16 -23.11 -12.77
CA GLU A 582 13.20 -24.28 -11.88
C GLU A 582 14.47 -24.30 -11.03
N LYS A 583 15.61 -23.99 -11.64
CA LYS A 583 16.91 -23.89 -10.96
C LYS A 583 17.15 -22.56 -10.23
N ARG A 584 16.21 -21.60 -10.33
CA ARG A 584 16.38 -20.20 -9.87
C ARG A 584 17.64 -19.54 -10.41
N LEU A 585 17.97 -19.81 -11.67
CA LEU A 585 19.19 -19.35 -12.31
C LEU A 585 18.91 -18.18 -13.27
N LEU A 586 19.68 -17.11 -13.12
CA LEU A 586 19.83 -16.04 -14.10
C LEU A 586 21.32 -15.77 -14.33
N HIS A 587 21.82 -16.13 -15.51
CA HIS A 587 23.24 -16.21 -15.80
C HIS A 587 23.59 -15.61 -17.16
N VAL A 588 24.79 -15.03 -17.28
CA VAL A 588 25.40 -14.70 -18.58
C VAL A 588 26.59 -15.63 -18.80
N ASP A 589 26.58 -16.35 -19.92
CA ASP A 589 27.56 -17.38 -20.28
C ASP A 589 28.82 -16.75 -20.88
N ILE A 590 29.59 -16.12 -20.00
CA ILE A 590 30.93 -15.60 -20.27
C ILE A 590 31.87 -16.06 -19.14
N SER A 591 33.14 -16.28 -19.46
CA SER A 591 34.11 -16.77 -18.49
C SER A 591 34.32 -15.76 -17.35
N TYR A 592 34.74 -16.27 -16.19
CA TYR A 592 35.08 -15.41 -15.05
C TYR A 592 36.17 -14.40 -15.40
N ASP A 593 37.18 -14.82 -16.17
CA ASP A 593 38.26 -13.95 -16.64
C ASP A 593 37.74 -12.82 -17.53
N GLU A 594 36.76 -13.11 -18.40
CA GLU A 594 36.11 -12.09 -19.22
C GLU A 594 35.28 -11.11 -18.38
N ILE A 595 34.56 -11.59 -17.36
CA ILE A 595 33.84 -10.73 -16.40
C ILE A 595 34.82 -9.77 -15.70
N VAL A 596 35.94 -10.30 -15.19
CA VAL A 596 36.97 -9.49 -14.52
C VAL A 596 37.55 -8.46 -15.47
N ARG A 597 37.92 -8.88 -16.69
CA ARG A 597 38.48 -8.01 -17.74
C ARG A 597 37.52 -6.87 -18.08
N ARG A 598 36.24 -7.17 -18.39
CA ARG A 598 35.24 -6.14 -18.73
C ARG A 598 34.95 -5.18 -17.57
N ARG A 599 34.95 -5.67 -16.33
CA ARG A 599 34.82 -4.80 -15.14
C ARG A 599 36.01 -3.85 -14.99
N GLN A 600 37.23 -4.34 -15.23
CA GLN A 600 38.44 -3.51 -15.21
C GLN A 600 38.41 -2.47 -16.33
N GLU A 601 38.06 -2.86 -17.56
CA GLU A 601 37.88 -1.94 -18.69
C GLU A 601 36.86 -0.85 -18.38
N ARG A 602 35.70 -1.24 -17.85
CA ARG A 602 34.64 -0.31 -17.44
C ARG A 602 35.17 0.66 -16.39
N ARG A 603 35.82 0.17 -15.34
CA ARG A 603 36.41 1.00 -14.27
C ARG A 603 37.47 1.98 -14.79
N ALA A 604 38.32 1.55 -15.72
CA ALA A 604 39.33 2.41 -16.33
C ALA A 604 38.70 3.51 -17.20
N GLY A 605 37.54 3.23 -17.82
CA GLY A 605 36.77 4.20 -18.59
C GLY A 605 35.86 5.12 -17.75
N LEU A 606 35.67 4.87 -16.45
CA LEU A 606 34.83 5.71 -15.59
C LEU A 606 35.53 7.05 -15.34
N ARG A 607 34.88 8.13 -15.76
CA ARG A 607 35.30 9.50 -15.44
C ARG A 607 34.62 9.99 -14.14
N PRO A 608 35.24 10.90 -13.36
CA PRO A 608 34.67 11.41 -12.11
C PRO A 608 33.32 12.13 -12.23
N ASP A 609 32.99 12.58 -13.44
CA ASP A 609 31.71 13.22 -13.82
C ASP A 609 30.63 12.21 -14.25
N MET A 610 30.94 10.91 -14.33
CA MET A 610 29.95 9.88 -14.66
C MET A 610 28.97 9.61 -13.51
N HIS A 611 27.77 9.16 -13.88
CA HIS A 611 26.57 9.01 -13.03
C HIS A 611 26.81 8.48 -11.61
N TRP A 612 27.60 7.40 -11.45
CA TRP A 612 27.83 6.79 -10.14
C TRP A 612 28.59 7.70 -9.16
N TRP A 613 29.64 8.40 -9.62
CA TRP A 613 30.44 9.30 -8.77
C TRP A 613 29.85 10.70 -8.70
N ALA A 614 29.10 11.12 -9.73
CA ALA A 614 28.40 12.40 -9.77
C ALA A 614 27.40 12.57 -8.60
N ARG A 615 26.91 11.46 -8.01
CA ARG A 615 26.02 11.50 -6.84
C ARG A 615 26.61 12.24 -5.63
N GLU A 616 27.94 12.19 -5.47
CA GLU A 616 28.63 12.86 -4.36
C GLU A 616 28.56 14.38 -4.45
N ARG A 617 28.44 14.92 -5.67
CA ARG A 617 28.41 16.37 -5.96
C ARG A 617 27.03 16.88 -6.33
N THR A 618 26.04 15.98 -6.49
CA THR A 618 24.67 16.35 -6.85
C THR A 618 23.97 17.00 -5.65
N ARG A 619 23.38 18.18 -5.86
CA ARG A 619 22.60 18.93 -4.86
C ARG A 619 21.15 18.43 -4.79
N GLY A 620 20.45 18.80 -3.72
CA GLY A 620 19.00 18.61 -3.57
C GLY A 620 18.61 17.16 -3.31
N TYR A 621 17.31 16.88 -3.38
CA TYR A 621 16.77 15.55 -3.09
C TYR A 621 17.39 14.45 -3.97
N ARG A 622 17.68 14.72 -5.24
CA ARG A 622 18.38 13.77 -6.12
C ARG A 622 19.73 13.33 -5.58
N GLY A 623 20.51 14.28 -5.06
CA GLY A 623 21.80 13.97 -4.43
C GLY A 623 21.64 13.11 -3.18
N LEU A 624 20.71 13.49 -2.30
CA LEU A 624 20.38 12.70 -1.10
C LEU A 624 19.97 11.28 -1.49
N TYR A 625 19.03 11.15 -2.43
CA TYR A 625 18.52 9.87 -2.88
C TYR A 625 19.64 8.97 -3.40
N MET A 626 20.45 9.45 -4.36
CA MET A 626 21.46 8.61 -5.00
C MET A 626 22.58 8.18 -4.04
N ARG A 627 22.90 8.99 -3.01
CA ARG A 627 23.93 8.65 -2.01
C ARG A 627 23.45 7.68 -0.95
N SER A 628 22.16 7.69 -0.65
CA SER A 628 21.60 6.98 0.50
C SER A 628 20.69 5.81 0.13
N VAL A 629 20.25 5.70 -1.13
CA VAL A 629 19.37 4.60 -1.55
C VAL A 629 20.12 3.28 -1.60
N ASN A 630 19.52 2.27 -0.96
CA ASN A 630 20.01 0.90 -1.01
C ASN A 630 19.54 0.16 -2.27
N GLN A 631 20.05 -1.04 -2.48
CA GLN A 631 19.70 -1.84 -3.67
C GLN A 631 18.32 -2.49 -3.53
N ALA A 632 17.73 -2.93 -4.64
CA ALA A 632 16.33 -3.37 -4.68
C ALA A 632 16.01 -4.57 -3.78
N GLN A 633 16.97 -5.46 -3.54
CA GLN A 633 16.85 -6.58 -2.59
C GLN A 633 16.68 -6.14 -1.12
N TYR A 634 17.07 -4.92 -0.80
CA TYR A 634 16.88 -4.28 0.51
C TYR A 634 15.72 -3.27 0.51
N GLY A 635 14.95 -3.23 -0.58
CA GLY A 635 13.73 -2.44 -0.69
C GLY A 635 13.89 -1.06 -1.33
N ALA A 636 15.08 -0.71 -1.84
CA ALA A 636 15.39 0.61 -2.40
C ALA A 636 15.00 1.77 -1.45
N ASP A 637 15.25 1.57 -0.16
CA ASP A 637 15.03 2.54 0.92
C ASP A 637 16.30 3.37 1.18
N PHE A 638 16.20 4.40 2.02
CA PHE A 638 17.39 5.10 2.49
C PHE A 638 18.05 4.34 3.64
N ASP A 639 19.35 4.05 3.51
CA ASP A 639 20.14 3.33 4.52
C ASP A 639 19.96 3.92 5.92
N PHE A 640 19.91 5.25 6.02
CA PHE A 640 19.78 5.94 7.29
C PHE A 640 18.37 5.94 7.91
N LEU A 641 17.35 5.51 7.17
CA LEU A 641 15.98 5.36 7.68
C LEU A 641 15.64 3.92 8.05
N THR A 642 16.51 2.97 7.72
CA THR A 642 16.32 1.57 8.11
C THR A 642 16.43 1.42 9.62
N ALA A 643 15.89 0.34 10.19
CA ALA A 643 16.00 0.06 11.62
C ALA A 643 17.46 -0.12 12.09
N ALA A 644 18.37 -0.47 11.17
CA ALA A 644 19.80 -0.56 11.40
C ALA A 644 20.57 0.71 10.96
N GLY A 645 19.85 1.78 10.61
CA GLY A 645 20.43 3.07 10.25
C GLY A 645 21.20 3.69 11.42
N PRO A 646 22.08 4.67 11.13
CA PRO A 646 22.79 5.39 12.18
C PRO A 646 21.79 6.15 13.05
N SER A 647 21.86 5.90 14.35
CA SER A 647 21.06 6.53 15.41
C SER A 647 21.58 7.90 15.82
#